data_AF-A0A0F6W1L2-F1
#
_entry.id   AF-A0A0F6W1L2-F1
#
_cell.length_a   1.000
_cell.length_b   1.000
_cell.length_c   1.000
_cell.angle_alpha   90.00
_cell.angle_beta   90.00
_cell.angle_gamma   90.00
#
_symmetry.space_group_name_H-M   'P 1'
#
loop_
_entity.id
_entity.type
_entity.pdbx_description
1 polymer ?
#
loop_
_entity_poly.entity_id
_entity_poly.type
_entity_poly.pdbx_seq_one_letter_code
_entity_poly.pdbx_strand_id
1 'polypeptide(L)'
;MVLALLLVTACEEQRAPSVPQIDASRGDAGSDAAVDDAAVDDAAVDDAAVDDAATPDASAPMPSGPDVRCVRPLHASMITAAPGAPIDWIAAVAGEVATVTANGVPVTPEVGVIEVTLPARFGMNTLEIVATGTDGGVSRAVCTVLVSEAWQDVGAPLEGAVTMRVTPSGVDDGDDAHGEYASLDDVFRAALVGPSPARGLIEQRLDARFGPGGDADVLSDGCHASTEFGCALQGDYTYGALTISDATTSELAPDAGGLRFVGRVPLVTIEGTYVGTSLLGPLEGALMVYLDDVEIALEVDLVVEGGVLVARTRGDAVATLGAIRVDYVDAPGEPAAPPAALETQAEAEIAARIGGGRAGIEESIEAFIAAELDGIMEELLRTIDVRTLGASFELAGIEGAGASSAFTFDAAFASVTPSPEGLVFGLTTSYEAPGATRATSGVVRASGAVEASRTSEPVGNVVSERVLNHVAHELWRAGGLEGVVAPDRIVAPDMVVAPDMIVAPDMVVAPDMVVAPDMVRFEMALPPVVSVSSGVSAMLGGLELVVSNDAASGPWPAGEVRVRVAAIVELGVQASAGGDPLFGGTMDGGRGVRFAELAVASDVPLSTSARAGVVAYAAYAAYYVATFSMNQGGPSLPLPSFRTTPTLASYGVVGEQVLGTRSPTVALGARTLEIVGAFGPVSAIATE
;
A
#
# COMPACT_ATOMS: atom_id res chain seq x y z
N MET A 1 54.29 -0.13 -15.27
CA MET A 1 55.23 1.00 -15.43
C MET A 1 54.40 2.24 -15.67
N VAL A 2 53.98 2.91 -14.59
CA VAL A 2 54.76 3.97 -13.89
C VAL A 2 54.64 5.25 -14.73
N LEU A 3 53.82 6.23 -14.37
CA LEU A 3 53.86 7.08 -13.17
C LEU A 3 52.43 7.68 -12.99
N ALA A 4 51.63 7.55 -11.91
CA ALA A 4 51.84 7.65 -10.47
C ALA A 4 52.00 9.09 -9.92
N LEU A 5 50.98 9.48 -9.14
CA LEU A 5 51.06 9.97 -7.74
C LEU A 5 51.11 11.48 -7.41
N LEU A 6 50.38 11.78 -6.30
CA LEU A 6 50.45 12.88 -5.31
C LEU A 6 49.32 13.93 -5.43
N LEU A 7 48.44 14.15 -4.44
CA LEU A 7 48.63 14.14 -2.98
C LEU A 7 47.42 13.63 -2.16
N VAL A 8 47.77 12.94 -1.07
CA VAL A 8 46.99 12.45 0.08
C VAL A 8 47.30 13.36 1.29
N THR A 9 46.46 13.26 2.34
CA THR A 9 46.63 13.57 3.80
C THR A 9 45.77 14.75 4.32
N ALA A 10 45.09 14.72 5.47
CA ALA A 10 44.88 13.71 6.53
C ALA A 10 43.77 14.17 7.53
N CYS A 11 43.14 13.20 8.23
CA CYS A 11 42.82 13.12 9.68
C CYS A 11 41.81 11.96 9.88
N GLU A 12 42.17 10.78 10.41
CA GLU A 12 42.30 10.40 11.86
C GLU A 12 41.07 10.79 12.70
N GLU A 13 40.49 10.01 13.61
CA GLU A 13 40.60 8.63 14.09
C GLU A 13 39.50 8.51 15.17
N GLN A 14 38.70 7.44 15.25
CA GLN A 14 38.24 6.88 16.54
C GLN A 14 37.60 5.50 16.36
N ARG A 15 38.25 4.51 17.00
CA ARG A 15 37.84 3.11 17.17
C ARG A 15 36.91 2.95 18.37
N ALA A 16 35.98 2.00 18.28
CA ALA A 16 35.40 1.26 19.40
C ALA A 16 34.95 -0.15 18.92
N PRO A 17 34.80 -1.15 19.80
CA PRO A 17 35.38 -2.49 19.59
C PRO A 17 34.43 -3.58 19.05
N SER A 18 35.08 -4.60 18.51
CA SER A 18 34.57 -5.88 18.01
C SER A 18 33.86 -6.75 19.06
N VAL A 19 32.69 -7.27 18.71
CA VAL A 19 31.96 -8.34 19.40
C VAL A 19 32.18 -9.67 18.64
N PRO A 20 32.38 -10.82 19.31
CA PRO A 20 32.74 -12.06 18.64
C PRO A 20 31.52 -12.74 17.99
N GLN A 21 31.66 -13.09 16.71
CA GLN A 21 30.78 -14.01 16.00
C GLN A 21 30.93 -15.43 16.58
N ILE A 22 29.81 -16.06 16.93
CA ILE A 22 29.73 -17.49 17.19
C ILE A 22 29.24 -18.17 15.91
N ASP A 23 30.13 -18.95 15.31
CA ASP A 23 29.87 -19.90 14.23
C ASP A 23 28.95 -21.01 14.73
N ALA A 24 27.77 -21.16 14.11
CA ALA A 24 26.94 -22.34 14.23
C ALA A 24 27.09 -23.18 12.96
N SER A 25 28.17 -23.96 12.90
CA SER A 25 28.36 -24.98 11.88
C SER A 25 27.47 -26.20 12.16
N ARG A 26 26.61 -26.49 11.18
CA ARG A 26 26.02 -27.80 10.86
C ARG A 26 26.99 -28.95 11.13
N GLY A 27 26.54 -29.93 11.91
CA GLY A 27 27.18 -31.23 12.09
C GLY A 27 26.12 -32.32 12.23
N ASP A 28 25.89 -33.01 11.13
CA ASP A 28 25.07 -34.21 10.98
C ASP A 28 25.91 -35.43 11.41
N ALA A 29 25.38 -36.32 12.27
CA ALA A 29 25.78 -37.72 12.41
C ALA A 29 24.97 -38.43 13.51
N GLY A 30 24.13 -39.38 13.11
CA GLY A 30 23.63 -40.43 14.00
C GLY A 30 24.67 -41.54 14.21
N SER A 31 24.47 -42.33 15.27
CA SER A 31 24.52 -43.81 15.29
C SER A 31 24.84 -44.33 16.70
N ASP A 32 23.95 -45.19 17.20
CA ASP A 32 24.18 -46.40 18.01
C ASP A 32 25.47 -46.54 18.83
N ALA A 33 25.30 -46.68 20.15
CA ALA A 33 25.97 -47.73 20.92
C ALA A 33 25.29 -47.95 22.28
N ALA A 34 24.83 -49.17 22.50
CA ALA A 34 24.38 -49.72 23.78
C ALA A 34 25.55 -50.03 24.71
N VAL A 35 25.44 -49.72 26.01
CA VAL A 35 26.07 -50.41 27.17
C VAL A 35 25.24 -49.98 28.41
N ASP A 36 24.38 -50.83 28.98
CA ASP A 36 24.61 -51.91 29.97
C ASP A 36 24.65 -51.41 31.44
N ASP A 37 23.92 -52.16 32.27
CA ASP A 37 23.62 -51.97 33.69
C ASP A 37 24.87 -51.84 34.58
N ALA A 38 24.82 -50.92 35.56
CA ALA A 38 25.43 -51.15 36.87
C ALA A 38 24.88 -50.21 37.95
N ALA A 39 24.33 -50.82 38.99
CA ALA A 39 23.91 -50.23 40.26
C ALA A 39 25.08 -49.64 41.07
N VAL A 40 24.85 -48.48 41.70
CA VAL A 40 25.50 -48.01 42.94
C VAL A 40 24.52 -47.01 43.58
N ASP A 41 23.76 -47.36 44.63
CA ASP A 41 24.09 -47.48 46.06
C ASP A 41 23.71 -46.21 46.84
N ASP A 42 23.10 -46.47 47.99
CA ASP A 42 22.50 -45.54 48.94
C ASP A 42 23.48 -44.47 49.43
N ALA A 43 23.05 -43.20 49.39
CA ALA A 43 23.60 -42.18 50.27
C ALA A 43 22.46 -41.28 50.76
N ALA A 44 22.00 -41.61 51.97
CA ALA A 44 21.23 -40.74 52.83
C ALA A 44 21.92 -39.37 52.96
N VAL A 45 21.16 -38.30 52.74
CA VAL A 45 21.53 -36.95 53.15
C VAL A 45 20.43 -36.44 54.07
N ASP A 46 20.90 -36.05 55.25
CA ASP A 46 20.18 -35.63 56.44
C ASP A 46 19.08 -34.58 56.19
N ASP A 47 17.96 -34.84 56.86
CA ASP A 47 16.95 -33.86 57.27
C ASP A 47 17.60 -32.80 58.18
N ALA A 48 18.10 -31.73 57.57
CA ALA A 48 18.32 -30.47 58.28
C ALA A 48 17.03 -29.65 58.20
N ALA A 49 16.39 -29.54 59.37
CA ALA A 49 15.25 -28.68 59.66
C ALA A 49 15.40 -27.30 58.98
N VAL A 50 14.58 -27.05 57.97
CA VAL A 50 14.25 -25.70 57.54
C VAL A 50 13.11 -25.25 58.44
N ASP A 51 13.44 -24.33 59.33
CA ASP A 51 12.49 -23.60 60.16
C ASP A 51 11.28 -23.16 59.33
N ASP A 52 10.10 -23.40 59.88
CA ASP A 52 8.81 -22.84 59.47
C ASP A 52 8.91 -21.31 59.39
N ALA A 53 9.32 -20.79 58.23
CA ALA A 53 8.95 -19.45 57.81
C ALA A 53 7.44 -19.48 57.59
N ALA A 54 6.70 -19.12 58.64
CA ALA A 54 5.26 -18.95 58.63
C ALA A 54 4.83 -18.34 57.30
N THR A 55 4.07 -19.12 56.52
CA THR A 55 3.30 -18.59 55.41
C THR A 55 2.45 -17.45 55.98
N PRO A 56 2.56 -16.22 55.45
CA PRO A 56 1.75 -15.12 55.92
C PRO A 56 0.29 -15.54 55.79
N ASP A 57 -0.44 -15.41 56.89
CA ASP A 57 -1.87 -15.68 56.97
C ASP A 57 -2.58 -14.94 55.83
N ALA A 58 -3.04 -15.69 54.82
CA ALA A 58 -3.67 -15.16 53.60
C ALA A 58 -5.05 -14.51 53.86
N SER A 59 -5.42 -14.35 55.14
CA SER A 59 -6.71 -13.83 55.57
C SER A 59 -6.66 -12.42 56.19
N ALA A 60 -5.48 -11.82 56.35
CA ALA A 60 -5.39 -10.42 56.75
C ALA A 60 -5.75 -9.48 55.58
N PRO A 61 -6.72 -8.55 55.73
CA PRO A 61 -7.06 -7.60 54.67
C PRO A 61 -5.81 -6.77 54.32
N MET A 62 -5.44 -6.75 53.03
CA MET A 62 -4.31 -5.95 52.59
C MET A 62 -4.51 -4.48 52.96
N PRO A 63 -3.48 -3.78 53.45
CA PRO A 63 -3.58 -2.36 53.77
C PRO A 63 -4.04 -1.58 52.53
N SER A 64 -5.12 -0.81 52.69
CA SER A 64 -5.60 0.08 51.64
C SER A 64 -4.58 1.20 51.49
N GLY A 65 -3.85 1.20 50.38
CA GLY A 65 -2.92 2.29 50.07
C GLY A 65 -3.64 3.64 49.94
N PRO A 66 -2.88 4.76 49.87
CA PRO A 66 -3.44 6.09 49.68
C PRO A 66 -4.34 6.17 48.43
N ASP A 67 -5.41 6.96 48.47
CA ASP A 67 -6.24 7.22 47.30
C ASP A 67 -5.53 8.21 46.36
N VAL A 68 -5.41 7.86 45.08
CA VAL A 68 -4.68 8.67 44.08
C VAL A 68 -5.60 8.96 42.90
N ARG A 69 -5.79 10.25 42.60
CA ARG A 69 -6.67 10.70 41.51
C ARG A 69 -6.02 11.72 40.60
N CYS A 70 -6.09 11.50 39.29
CA CYS A 70 -5.74 12.50 38.28
C CYS A 70 -6.71 13.69 38.36
N VAL A 71 -6.19 14.91 38.49
CA VAL A 71 -7.01 16.13 38.59
C VAL A 71 -6.91 16.95 37.31
N ARG A 72 -5.70 17.18 36.80
CA ARG A 72 -5.47 17.94 35.57
C ARG A 72 -4.18 17.48 34.90
N PRO A 73 -4.11 17.37 33.57
CA PRO A 73 -5.28 17.18 32.72
C PRO A 73 -6.08 15.93 33.16
N LEU A 74 -7.37 15.90 32.81
CA LEU A 74 -8.20 14.74 33.13
C LEU A 74 -7.73 13.52 32.34
N HIS A 75 -7.87 12.33 32.94
CA HIS A 75 -7.64 11.09 32.23
C HIS A 75 -8.54 11.04 30.97
N ALA A 76 -7.98 10.54 29.87
CA ALA A 76 -8.62 10.48 28.56
C ALA A 76 -9.00 11.84 27.95
N SER A 77 -8.25 12.91 28.27
CA SER A 77 -8.39 14.19 27.59
C SER A 77 -7.53 14.29 26.33
N MET A 78 -8.00 15.09 25.38
CA MET A 78 -7.30 15.46 24.15
C MET A 78 -6.77 16.88 24.30
N ILE A 79 -5.47 17.09 24.08
CA ILE A 79 -4.78 18.36 24.33
C ILE A 79 -4.04 18.81 23.08
N THR A 80 -4.20 20.08 22.74
CA THR A 80 -3.42 20.73 21.68
C THR A 80 -2.11 21.27 22.26
N ALA A 81 -0.99 20.64 21.92
CA ALA A 81 0.35 21.10 22.31
C ALA A 81 1.40 20.61 21.31
N ALA A 82 2.37 21.48 20.99
CA ALA A 82 3.51 21.10 20.18
C ALA A 82 4.46 20.16 20.96
N PRO A 83 5.18 19.24 20.29
CA PRO A 83 6.21 18.44 20.95
C PRO A 83 7.22 19.31 21.72
N GLY A 84 7.51 18.94 22.96
CA GLY A 84 8.38 19.68 23.89
C GLY A 84 7.68 20.76 24.72
N ALA A 85 6.44 21.14 24.41
CA ALA A 85 5.68 22.08 25.24
C ALA A 85 5.38 21.48 26.63
N PRO A 86 5.38 22.27 27.71
CA PRO A 86 5.11 21.75 29.05
C PRO A 86 3.65 21.35 29.21
N ILE A 87 3.42 20.17 29.80
CA ILE A 87 2.12 19.72 30.30
C ILE A 87 2.19 19.67 31.81
N ASP A 88 1.38 20.51 32.47
CA ASP A 88 1.28 20.55 33.92
C ASP A 88 0.27 19.52 34.41
N TRP A 89 0.79 18.49 35.06
CA TRP A 89 0.02 17.44 35.69
C TRP A 89 -0.20 17.74 37.16
N ILE A 90 -1.44 17.57 37.60
CA ILE A 90 -1.90 17.71 38.97
C ILE A 90 -2.63 16.43 39.34
N ALA A 91 -2.23 15.84 40.47
CA ALA A 91 -2.91 14.71 41.06
C ALA A 91 -3.16 14.93 42.56
N ALA A 92 -4.29 14.44 43.03
CA ALA A 92 -4.62 14.42 44.44
C ALA A 92 -4.19 13.07 45.04
N VAL A 93 -3.57 13.13 46.22
CA VAL A 93 -3.20 11.98 47.03
C VAL A 93 -3.81 12.16 48.42
N ALA A 94 -4.69 11.26 48.81
CA ALA A 94 -5.36 11.28 50.10
C ALA A 94 -5.00 10.05 50.95
N GLY A 95 -4.80 10.26 52.25
CA GLY A 95 -4.41 9.21 53.20
C GLY A 95 -3.04 9.47 53.84
N GLU A 96 -2.59 8.55 54.70
CA GLU A 96 -1.24 8.60 55.26
C GLU A 96 -0.23 8.08 54.24
N VAL A 97 0.69 8.93 53.80
CA VAL A 97 1.61 8.66 52.70
C VAL A 97 3.05 8.62 53.23
N ALA A 98 3.76 7.54 52.97
CA ALA A 98 5.19 7.42 53.23
C ALA A 98 6.02 7.94 52.05
N THR A 99 5.71 7.51 50.83
CA THR A 99 6.43 7.90 49.61
C THR A 99 5.48 8.05 48.44
N VAL A 100 5.73 9.01 47.55
CA VAL A 100 5.08 9.08 46.24
C VAL A 100 6.12 9.22 45.15
N THR A 101 5.87 8.55 44.03
CA THR A 101 6.65 8.73 42.81
C THR A 101 5.74 9.07 41.63
N ALA A 102 6.26 9.89 40.72
CA ALA A 102 5.67 10.23 39.44
C ALA A 102 6.61 9.74 38.34
N ASN A 103 6.19 8.77 37.54
CA ASN A 103 7.04 8.06 36.56
C ASN A 103 8.36 7.57 37.19
N GLY A 104 8.30 7.03 38.41
CA GLY A 104 9.45 6.55 39.17
C GLY A 104 10.30 7.64 39.85
N VAL A 105 10.05 8.92 39.58
CA VAL A 105 10.76 10.04 40.22
C VAL A 105 10.07 10.39 41.55
N PRO A 106 10.80 10.43 42.68
CA PRO A 106 10.23 10.83 43.97
C PRO A 106 9.66 12.25 43.94
N VAL A 107 8.45 12.41 44.44
CA VAL A 107 7.74 13.69 44.56
C VAL A 107 7.15 13.84 45.95
N THR A 108 7.08 15.06 46.46
CA THR A 108 6.51 15.36 47.78
C THR A 108 5.14 16.02 47.58
N PRO A 109 4.04 15.42 48.08
CA PRO A 109 2.73 16.06 48.01
C PRO A 109 2.70 17.31 48.89
N GLU A 110 2.27 18.44 48.32
CA GLU A 110 1.98 19.67 49.05
C GLU A 110 0.48 19.75 49.32
N VAL A 111 0.08 19.67 50.58
CA VAL A 111 -1.35 19.67 51.00
C VAL A 111 -2.17 18.59 50.28
N GLY A 112 -1.58 17.40 50.08
CA GLY A 112 -2.23 16.27 49.41
C GLY A 112 -2.34 16.42 47.88
N VAL A 113 -1.58 17.34 47.28
CA VAL A 113 -1.53 17.54 45.82
C VAL A 113 -0.09 17.38 45.32
N ILE A 114 0.05 16.78 44.15
CA ILE A 114 1.33 16.65 43.44
C ILE A 114 1.21 17.42 42.14
N GLU A 115 2.20 18.26 41.87
CA GLU A 115 2.36 18.97 40.61
C GLU A 115 3.63 18.50 39.89
N VAL A 116 3.50 18.07 38.63
CA VAL A 116 4.62 17.61 37.80
C VAL A 116 4.46 18.19 36.41
N THR A 117 5.50 18.85 35.91
CA THR A 117 5.54 19.31 34.52
C THR A 117 6.35 18.34 33.67
N LEU A 118 5.72 17.77 32.64
CA LEU A 118 6.38 16.87 31.68
C LEU A 118 6.35 17.49 30.28
N PRO A 119 7.40 17.33 29.45
CA PRO A 119 7.35 17.77 28.06
C PRO A 119 6.37 16.91 27.26
N ALA A 120 5.53 17.56 26.47
CA ALA A 120 4.61 16.92 25.54
C ALA A 120 5.37 16.12 24.48
N ARG A 121 4.89 14.92 24.17
CA ARG A 121 5.24 14.19 22.94
C ARG A 121 4.01 14.04 22.04
N PHE A 122 4.23 13.78 20.76
CA PHE A 122 3.14 13.43 19.85
C PHE A 122 2.48 12.11 20.30
N GLY A 123 1.15 12.04 20.27
CA GLY A 123 0.38 10.85 20.61
C GLY A 123 0.10 10.71 22.11
N MET A 124 0.14 9.49 22.62
CA MET A 124 -0.24 9.22 24.03
C MET A 124 0.84 9.68 24.99
N ASN A 125 0.46 10.49 25.98
CA ASN A 125 1.32 10.95 27.08
C ASN A 125 0.78 10.38 28.39
N THR A 126 1.65 9.75 29.17
CA THR A 126 1.25 9.04 30.39
C THR A 126 2.00 9.54 31.61
N LEU A 127 1.24 9.72 32.70
CA LEU A 127 1.75 9.90 34.05
C LEU A 127 1.28 8.74 34.92
N GLU A 128 2.23 7.91 35.37
CA GLU A 128 2.03 6.92 36.42
C GLU A 128 2.38 7.54 37.78
N ILE A 129 1.47 7.41 38.73
CA ILE A 129 1.67 7.83 40.11
C ILE A 129 1.61 6.59 40.99
N VAL A 130 2.65 6.38 41.79
CA VAL A 130 2.71 5.28 42.77
C VAL A 130 2.83 5.88 44.16
N ALA A 131 1.80 5.69 44.98
CA ALA A 131 1.78 6.13 46.38
C ALA A 131 1.89 4.92 47.31
N THR A 132 2.78 5.00 48.29
CA THR A 132 2.93 3.99 49.34
C THR A 132 2.58 4.60 50.68
N GLY A 133 1.68 3.96 51.40
CA GLY A 133 1.23 4.37 52.72
C GLY A 133 2.24 4.05 53.82
N THR A 134 2.04 4.64 54.99
CA THR A 134 2.82 4.37 56.22
C THR A 134 2.64 2.93 56.71
N ASP A 135 1.53 2.30 56.34
CA ASP A 135 1.18 0.90 56.59
C ASP A 135 1.73 -0.07 55.54
N GLY A 136 2.44 0.43 54.52
CA GLY A 136 2.98 -0.35 53.40
C GLY A 136 1.97 -0.63 52.27
N GLY A 137 0.73 -0.14 52.36
CA GLY A 137 -0.24 -0.23 51.28
C GLY A 137 0.22 0.54 50.04
N VAL A 138 0.04 -0.03 48.84
CA VAL A 138 0.48 0.60 47.58
C VAL A 138 -0.70 0.83 46.66
N SER A 139 -0.86 2.06 46.20
CA SER A 139 -1.86 2.46 45.20
C SER A 139 -1.19 3.01 43.96
N ARG A 140 -1.80 2.78 42.80
CA ARG A 140 -1.34 3.30 41.51
C ARG A 140 -2.45 4.04 40.81
N ALA A 141 -2.10 5.13 40.12
CA ALA A 141 -2.97 5.79 39.17
C ALA A 141 -2.22 5.98 37.85
N VAL A 142 -2.90 5.70 36.75
CA VAL A 142 -2.40 5.94 35.39
C VAL A 142 -3.26 7.03 34.76
N CYS A 143 -2.67 8.19 34.53
CA CYS A 143 -3.29 9.32 33.86
C CYS A 143 -2.77 9.37 32.42
N THR A 144 -3.67 9.33 31.44
CA THR A 144 -3.27 9.37 30.03
C THR A 144 -4.00 10.48 29.31
N VAL A 145 -3.29 11.19 28.45
CA VAL A 145 -3.84 12.21 27.57
C VAL A 145 -3.31 12.02 26.16
N LEU A 146 -4.15 12.34 25.18
CA LEU A 146 -3.78 12.33 23.79
C LEU A 146 -3.34 13.74 23.36
N VAL A 147 -2.11 13.86 22.85
CA VAL A 147 -1.52 15.15 22.52
C VAL A 147 -1.23 15.24 21.04
N SER A 148 -1.65 16.34 20.43
CA SER A 148 -1.30 16.66 19.05
C SER A 148 -1.05 18.16 18.91
N GLU A 149 -0.17 18.54 17.99
CA GLU A 149 0.04 19.95 17.65
C GLU A 149 -1.17 20.50 16.88
N ALA A 150 -1.79 19.65 16.07
CA ALA A 150 -2.96 19.96 15.28
C ALA A 150 -3.89 18.74 15.20
N TRP A 151 -5.17 19.03 15.05
CA TRP A 151 -6.21 18.02 14.86
C TRP A 151 -6.76 18.15 13.44
N GLN A 152 -6.90 17.03 12.76
CA GLN A 152 -7.63 16.93 11.51
C GLN A 152 -9.11 16.73 11.84
N ASP A 153 -9.99 17.46 11.16
CA ASP A 153 -11.43 17.29 11.33
C ASP A 153 -11.85 15.85 10.93
N VAL A 154 -12.79 15.30 11.69
CA VAL A 154 -13.39 14.00 11.44
C VAL A 154 -14.04 13.97 10.06
N GLY A 155 -13.80 12.91 9.28
CA GLY A 155 -14.29 12.79 7.90
C GLY A 155 -13.69 13.78 6.90
N ALA A 156 -12.81 14.71 7.31
CA ALA A 156 -12.18 15.63 6.37
C ALA A 156 -11.19 14.89 5.46
N PRO A 157 -11.12 15.24 4.17
CA PRO A 157 -10.22 14.57 3.24
C PRO A 157 -8.74 14.72 3.63
N LEU A 158 -7.98 13.65 3.40
CA LEU A 158 -6.55 13.54 3.64
C LEU A 158 -5.78 13.81 2.34
N GLU A 159 -5.61 15.08 2.02
CA GLU A 159 -4.82 15.50 0.85
C GLU A 159 -3.34 15.11 1.00
N GLY A 160 -2.81 14.44 -0.03
CA GLY A 160 -1.39 14.07 -0.12
C GLY A 160 -0.93 13.06 0.93
N ALA A 161 -1.86 12.40 1.63
CA ALA A 161 -1.52 11.35 2.59
C ALA A 161 -1.13 10.03 1.91
N VAL A 162 -1.49 9.89 0.63
CA VAL A 162 -1.14 8.76 -0.23
C VAL A 162 -0.55 9.31 -1.52
N THR A 163 0.60 8.78 -1.94
CA THR A 163 1.21 9.11 -3.22
C THR A 163 1.63 7.87 -3.98
N MET A 164 1.59 7.91 -5.30
CA MET A 164 2.14 6.90 -6.20
C MET A 164 3.20 7.55 -7.09
N ARG A 165 4.38 6.95 -7.14
CA ARG A 165 5.42 7.27 -8.11
C ARG A 165 5.50 6.16 -9.14
N VAL A 166 5.46 6.53 -10.42
CA VAL A 166 5.82 5.67 -11.54
C VAL A 166 7.14 6.19 -12.08
N THR A 167 8.21 5.41 -11.94
CA THR A 167 9.57 5.80 -12.40
C THR A 167 9.67 5.65 -13.92
N PRO A 168 10.76 6.10 -14.57
CA PRO A 168 10.87 5.99 -16.03
C PRO A 168 10.71 4.55 -16.50
N SER A 169 11.27 3.57 -15.79
CA SER A 169 11.10 2.14 -16.09
C SER A 169 9.68 1.60 -15.84
N GLY A 170 8.85 2.30 -15.05
CA GLY A 170 7.43 1.97 -14.93
C GLY A 170 6.57 2.67 -15.99
N VAL A 171 7.06 3.77 -16.57
CA VAL A 171 6.44 4.42 -17.72
C VAL A 171 6.75 3.60 -18.98
N ASP A 172 8.02 3.24 -19.16
CA ASP A 172 8.54 2.48 -20.30
C ASP A 172 9.78 1.70 -19.84
N ASP A 173 9.70 0.38 -19.84
CA ASP A 173 10.78 -0.54 -19.49
C ASP A 173 11.75 -0.83 -20.65
N GLY A 174 11.51 -0.23 -21.82
CA GLY A 174 12.35 -0.29 -23.00
C GLY A 174 12.33 -1.63 -23.72
N ASP A 175 11.33 -2.47 -23.43
CA ASP A 175 11.08 -3.70 -24.16
C ASP A 175 9.90 -3.56 -25.12
N ASP A 176 9.81 -4.51 -26.04
CA ASP A 176 8.77 -4.55 -27.07
C ASP A 176 7.78 -5.70 -26.82
N ALA A 177 7.68 -6.20 -25.58
CA ALA A 177 7.02 -7.45 -25.27
C ALA A 177 5.48 -7.33 -25.24
N HIS A 178 4.81 -8.10 -26.10
CA HIS A 178 3.35 -8.14 -26.10
C HIS A 178 2.78 -8.93 -24.92
N GLY A 179 1.95 -8.28 -24.10
CA GLY A 179 0.98 -8.93 -23.21
C GLY A 179 1.36 -9.07 -21.74
N GLU A 180 2.52 -8.54 -21.30
CA GLU A 180 2.91 -8.59 -19.88
C GLU A 180 2.56 -7.32 -19.07
N TYR A 181 2.08 -6.25 -19.72
CA TYR A 181 1.72 -4.94 -19.13
C TYR A 181 2.66 -4.54 -17.99
N ALA A 182 3.97 -4.67 -18.21
CA ALA A 182 5.02 -4.42 -17.24
C ALA A 182 5.39 -2.93 -17.16
N SER A 183 4.94 -2.11 -18.12
CA SER A 183 5.01 -0.65 -18.10
C SER A 183 3.70 0.01 -18.58
N LEU A 184 3.60 1.35 -18.50
CA LEU A 184 2.48 2.09 -19.10
C LEU A 184 2.53 2.02 -20.63
N ASP A 185 3.73 2.06 -21.22
CA ASP A 185 3.93 1.97 -22.67
C ASP A 185 3.36 0.66 -23.24
N ASP A 186 3.52 -0.47 -22.55
CA ASP A 186 2.92 -1.74 -22.97
C ASP A 186 1.41 -1.67 -23.15
N VAL A 187 0.73 -0.93 -22.28
CA VAL A 187 -0.73 -0.74 -22.33
C VAL A 187 -1.09 0.15 -23.51
N PHE A 188 -0.34 1.24 -23.72
CA PHE A 188 -0.52 2.13 -24.86
C PHE A 188 -0.29 1.41 -26.17
N ARG A 189 0.82 0.69 -26.30
CA ARG A 189 1.14 -0.13 -27.46
C ARG A 189 0.05 -1.15 -27.74
N ALA A 190 -0.41 -1.87 -26.72
CA ALA A 190 -1.48 -2.84 -26.86
C ALA A 190 -2.78 -2.18 -27.37
N ALA A 191 -3.14 -0.99 -26.88
CA ALA A 191 -4.31 -0.26 -27.37
C ALA A 191 -4.13 0.30 -28.80
N LEU A 192 -2.94 0.81 -29.13
CA LEU A 192 -2.69 1.48 -30.40
C LEU A 192 -2.57 0.48 -31.56
N VAL A 193 -1.83 -0.60 -31.35
CA VAL A 193 -1.49 -1.58 -32.39
C VAL A 193 -2.38 -2.81 -32.32
N GLY A 194 -2.76 -3.23 -31.11
CA GLY A 194 -3.52 -4.47 -30.89
C GLY A 194 -2.65 -5.73 -31.05
N PRO A 195 -2.88 -6.80 -30.27
CA PRO A 195 -2.26 -8.09 -30.51
C PRO A 195 -3.01 -8.82 -31.64
N SER A 196 -2.29 -9.29 -32.68
CA SER A 196 -2.90 -10.12 -33.73
C SER A 196 -3.64 -11.34 -33.13
N PRO A 197 -4.91 -11.63 -33.51
CA PRO A 197 -5.67 -11.05 -34.63
C PRO A 197 -6.55 -9.84 -34.28
N ALA A 198 -6.49 -9.31 -33.06
CA ALA A 198 -7.24 -8.12 -32.67
C ALA A 198 -6.63 -6.88 -33.32
N ARG A 199 -7.46 -6.08 -33.99
CA ARG A 199 -7.05 -4.81 -34.61
C ARG A 199 -6.93 -3.74 -33.54
N GLY A 200 -5.78 -3.07 -33.42
CA GLY A 200 -5.63 -1.90 -32.55
C GLY A 200 -6.37 -0.67 -33.06
N LEU A 201 -6.35 0.40 -32.27
CA LEU A 201 -6.99 1.66 -32.63
C LEU A 201 -6.53 2.20 -33.98
N ILE A 202 -5.22 2.23 -34.23
CA ILE A 202 -4.66 2.84 -35.44
C ILE A 202 -5.19 2.11 -36.68
N GLU A 203 -5.16 0.77 -36.66
CA GLU A 203 -5.69 -0.05 -37.76
C GLU A 203 -7.20 0.20 -37.93
N GLN A 204 -8.00 0.11 -36.87
CA GLN A 204 -9.45 0.28 -36.95
C GLN A 204 -9.86 1.66 -37.52
N ARG A 205 -9.14 2.71 -37.14
CA ARG A 205 -9.49 4.09 -37.48
C ARG A 205 -8.99 4.49 -38.85
N LEU A 206 -7.79 4.07 -39.24
CA LEU A 206 -7.33 4.22 -40.61
C LEU A 206 -8.18 3.38 -41.57
N ASP A 207 -8.57 2.16 -41.20
CA ASP A 207 -9.49 1.31 -41.96
C ASP A 207 -10.85 1.99 -42.17
N ALA A 208 -11.39 2.66 -41.14
CA ALA A 208 -12.61 3.44 -41.26
C ALA A 208 -12.44 4.70 -42.14
N ARG A 209 -11.27 5.33 -42.14
CA ARG A 209 -11.00 6.57 -42.88
C ARG A 209 -10.74 6.32 -44.38
N PHE A 210 -10.04 5.25 -44.72
CA PHE A 210 -9.80 4.84 -46.11
C PHE A 210 -10.91 3.93 -46.66
N GLY A 211 -11.73 3.35 -45.78
CA GLY A 211 -12.82 2.47 -46.15
C GLY A 211 -14.01 3.17 -46.81
N PRO A 212 -14.99 2.39 -47.29
CA PRO A 212 -16.15 2.91 -48.01
C PRO A 212 -16.94 3.94 -47.18
N GLY A 213 -16.98 5.19 -47.63
CA GLY A 213 -17.68 6.30 -46.96
C GLY A 213 -16.81 7.13 -46.02
N GLY A 214 -15.49 6.89 -45.98
CA GLY A 214 -14.53 7.78 -45.36
C GLY A 214 -14.24 9.04 -46.18
N ASP A 215 -13.50 9.98 -45.58
CA ASP A 215 -13.17 11.28 -46.18
C ASP A 215 -11.86 11.26 -46.98
N ALA A 216 -11.13 10.14 -46.99
CA ALA A 216 -9.82 10.01 -47.63
C ALA A 216 -9.81 8.93 -48.72
N ASP A 217 -9.92 9.34 -49.98
CA ASP A 217 -9.61 8.47 -51.11
C ASP A 217 -8.10 8.40 -51.30
N VAL A 218 -7.53 7.18 -51.31
CA VAL A 218 -6.10 6.98 -51.60
C VAL A 218 -5.77 7.50 -53.01
N LEU A 219 -6.67 7.25 -53.98
CA LEU A 219 -6.69 7.84 -55.33
C LEU A 219 -8.14 8.00 -55.76
N SER A 220 -8.56 9.24 -56.06
CA SER A 220 -9.89 9.52 -56.62
C SER A 220 -9.93 9.33 -58.14
N ASP A 221 -11.08 8.98 -58.73
CA ASP A 221 -11.28 8.95 -60.20
C ASP A 221 -10.83 10.26 -60.86
N GLY A 222 -9.81 10.15 -61.70
CA GLY A 222 -9.19 11.30 -62.33
C GLY A 222 -7.98 10.93 -63.16
N CYS A 223 -7.45 11.94 -63.86
CA CYS A 223 -6.26 11.75 -64.66
C CYS A 223 -5.00 11.79 -63.79
N HIS A 224 -4.33 10.65 -63.67
CA HIS A 224 -3.12 10.48 -62.86
C HIS A 224 -1.85 10.82 -63.64
N ALA A 225 -1.82 10.56 -64.95
CA ALA A 225 -0.74 10.96 -65.84
C ALA A 225 -1.29 11.59 -67.12
N SER A 226 -0.75 12.75 -67.52
CA SER A 226 -1.16 13.46 -68.73
C SER A 226 -0.03 13.54 -69.76
N THR A 227 -0.41 13.47 -71.03
CA THR A 227 0.49 13.66 -72.17
C THR A 227 -0.04 14.81 -73.04
N GLU A 228 0.73 15.20 -74.06
CA GLU A 228 0.26 16.17 -75.06
C GLU A 228 -0.99 15.72 -75.84
N PHE A 229 -1.34 14.42 -75.77
CA PHE A 229 -2.51 13.82 -76.41
C PHE A 229 -3.71 13.61 -75.48
N GLY A 230 -3.61 14.03 -74.21
CA GLY A 230 -4.68 13.85 -73.21
C GLY A 230 -4.26 12.95 -72.05
N CYS A 231 -5.24 12.43 -71.32
CA CYS A 231 -4.98 11.59 -70.16
C CYS A 231 -4.38 10.24 -70.57
N ALA A 232 -3.19 9.94 -70.08
CA ALA A 232 -2.47 8.71 -70.38
C ALA A 232 -2.73 7.59 -69.37
N LEU A 233 -3.12 7.94 -68.14
CA LEU A 233 -3.53 7.03 -67.09
C LEU A 233 -4.66 7.65 -66.30
N GLN A 234 -5.83 7.02 -66.32
CA GLN A 234 -6.99 7.40 -65.52
C GLN A 234 -7.50 6.16 -64.80
N GLY A 235 -7.94 6.30 -63.55
CA GLY A 235 -8.56 5.20 -62.84
C GLY A 235 -8.93 5.56 -61.42
N ASP A 236 -9.50 4.60 -60.74
CA ASP A 236 -9.99 4.69 -59.38
C ASP A 236 -9.37 3.57 -58.53
N TYR A 237 -9.16 3.85 -57.25
CA TYR A 237 -8.66 2.89 -56.28
C TYR A 237 -9.75 2.61 -55.25
N THR A 238 -10.22 1.36 -55.22
CA THR A 238 -11.13 0.89 -54.18
C THR A 238 -10.32 0.28 -53.05
N TYR A 239 -10.39 0.90 -51.87
CA TYR A 239 -9.79 0.35 -50.65
C TYR A 239 -10.34 -1.05 -50.33
N GLY A 240 -9.43 -1.95 -49.94
CA GLY A 240 -9.74 -3.30 -49.47
C GLY A 240 -9.52 -3.45 -47.97
N ALA A 241 -8.26 -3.34 -47.55
CA ALA A 241 -7.85 -3.53 -46.16
C ALA A 241 -6.57 -2.78 -45.84
N LEU A 242 -6.27 -2.60 -44.55
CA LEU A 242 -5.04 -2.04 -44.05
C LEU A 242 -4.46 -3.02 -43.03
N THR A 243 -3.16 -3.26 -43.12
CA THR A 243 -2.42 -4.07 -42.16
C THR A 243 -1.20 -3.31 -41.67
N ILE A 244 -0.93 -3.44 -40.38
CA ILE A 244 0.22 -2.83 -39.70
C ILE A 244 1.22 -3.93 -39.36
N SER A 245 2.51 -3.67 -39.53
CA SER A 245 3.54 -4.63 -39.18
C SER A 245 3.58 -4.92 -37.67
N ASP A 246 3.72 -6.20 -37.32
CA ASP A 246 3.94 -6.66 -35.94
C ASP A 246 5.25 -6.13 -35.32
N ALA A 247 6.19 -5.60 -36.12
CA ALA A 247 7.46 -5.03 -35.65
C ALA A 247 7.34 -3.57 -35.18
N THR A 248 6.13 -3.13 -34.81
CA THR A 248 5.89 -1.77 -34.31
C THR A 248 6.54 -1.60 -32.94
N THR A 249 7.26 -0.49 -32.74
CA THR A 249 7.88 -0.13 -31.46
C THR A 249 7.28 1.16 -30.92
N SER A 250 7.29 1.33 -29.61
CA SER A 250 6.90 2.57 -28.94
C SER A 250 7.95 2.99 -27.94
N GLU A 251 7.98 4.29 -27.64
CA GLU A 251 8.80 4.88 -26.59
C GLU A 251 7.90 5.87 -25.85
N LEU A 252 7.82 5.74 -24.53
CA LEU A 252 7.07 6.65 -23.67
C LEU A 252 7.98 7.23 -22.59
N ALA A 253 8.33 8.50 -22.75
CA ALA A 253 9.25 9.18 -21.86
C ALA A 253 8.51 10.22 -21.00
N PRO A 254 8.67 10.22 -19.66
CA PRO A 254 8.18 11.31 -18.85
C PRO A 254 9.04 12.56 -19.03
N ASP A 255 8.40 13.74 -19.07
CA ASP A 255 9.07 15.04 -19.20
C ASP A 255 8.61 16.02 -18.10
N ALA A 256 9.04 17.29 -18.18
CA ALA A 256 8.72 18.29 -17.16
C ALA A 256 7.23 18.73 -17.15
N GLY A 257 6.45 18.42 -18.17
CA GLY A 257 5.03 18.79 -18.27
C GLY A 257 4.06 17.61 -18.41
N GLY A 258 4.56 16.40 -18.63
CA GLY A 258 3.74 15.18 -18.70
C GLY A 258 4.50 14.02 -19.34
N LEU A 259 4.06 13.61 -20.52
CA LEU A 259 4.58 12.45 -21.25
C LEU A 259 4.89 12.81 -22.70
N ARG A 260 5.91 12.18 -23.26
CA ARG A 260 6.24 12.21 -24.69
C ARG A 260 6.14 10.79 -25.22
N PHE A 261 5.27 10.60 -26.19
CA PHE A 261 5.10 9.35 -26.91
C PHE A 261 5.77 9.43 -28.29
N VAL A 262 6.50 8.38 -28.67
CA VAL A 262 7.01 8.18 -30.03
C VAL A 262 6.69 6.75 -30.47
N GLY A 263 5.77 6.61 -31.40
CA GLY A 263 5.44 5.33 -32.05
C GLY A 263 6.15 5.20 -33.39
N ARG A 264 6.74 4.04 -33.67
CA ARG A 264 7.38 3.74 -34.96
C ARG A 264 6.80 2.46 -35.55
N VAL A 265 6.21 2.60 -36.73
CA VAL A 265 5.65 1.50 -37.50
C VAL A 265 6.55 1.30 -38.73
N PRO A 266 7.30 0.19 -38.82
CA PRO A 266 8.22 -0.03 -39.93
C PRO A 266 7.52 -0.13 -41.30
N LEU A 267 6.30 -0.66 -41.31
CA LEU A 267 5.55 -0.89 -42.53
C LEU A 267 4.04 -0.85 -42.26
N VAL A 268 3.33 0.01 -42.98
CA VAL A 268 1.86 -0.08 -43.15
C VAL A 268 1.58 -0.52 -44.57
N THR A 269 0.73 -1.52 -44.74
CA THR A 269 0.31 -2.02 -46.04
C THR A 269 -1.17 -1.71 -46.23
N ILE A 270 -1.49 -0.97 -47.28
CA ILE A 270 -2.84 -0.66 -47.71
C ILE A 270 -3.11 -1.50 -48.96
N GLU A 271 -4.07 -2.41 -48.87
CA GLU A 271 -4.50 -3.28 -49.95
C GLU A 271 -5.75 -2.70 -50.59
N GLY A 272 -5.84 -2.79 -51.90
CA GLY A 272 -7.05 -2.40 -52.62
C GLY A 272 -7.04 -2.89 -54.07
N THR A 273 -8.08 -2.52 -54.79
CA THR A 273 -8.26 -2.87 -56.20
C THR A 273 -8.19 -1.60 -57.02
N TYR A 274 -7.30 -1.57 -58.00
CA TYR A 274 -7.23 -0.47 -58.96
C TYR A 274 -8.00 -0.86 -60.23
N VAL A 275 -8.88 0.03 -60.69
CA VAL A 275 -9.60 -0.11 -61.95
C VAL A 275 -9.38 1.16 -62.76
N GLY A 276 -8.76 1.02 -63.93
CA GLY A 276 -8.41 2.16 -64.76
C GLY A 276 -8.27 1.86 -66.23
N THR A 277 -7.85 2.88 -66.96
CA THR A 277 -7.55 2.85 -68.38
C THR A 277 -6.24 3.57 -68.63
N SER A 278 -5.43 2.98 -69.51
CA SER A 278 -4.19 3.56 -70.02
C SER A 278 -4.29 3.78 -71.53
N LEU A 279 -3.29 4.43 -72.13
CA LEU A 279 -3.17 4.56 -73.59
C LEU A 279 -3.12 3.20 -74.33
N LEU A 280 -2.80 2.10 -73.64
CA LEU A 280 -2.62 0.78 -74.23
C LEU A 280 -3.73 -0.23 -73.87
N GLY A 281 -4.67 0.12 -72.98
CA GLY A 281 -5.79 -0.76 -72.60
C GLY A 281 -6.32 -0.53 -71.19
N PRO A 282 -7.38 -1.25 -70.78
CA PRO A 282 -7.86 -1.26 -69.41
C PRO A 282 -6.83 -1.87 -68.46
N LEU A 283 -6.84 -1.44 -67.20
CA LEU A 283 -6.03 -1.95 -66.09
C LEU A 283 -6.97 -2.35 -64.97
N GLU A 284 -6.89 -3.60 -64.50
CA GLU A 284 -7.67 -4.11 -63.37
C GLU A 284 -6.81 -5.11 -62.58
N GLY A 285 -6.56 -4.83 -61.31
CA GLY A 285 -5.68 -5.64 -60.48
C GLY A 285 -5.62 -5.19 -59.03
N ALA A 286 -4.94 -5.99 -58.21
CA ALA A 286 -4.67 -5.64 -56.83
C ALA A 286 -3.55 -4.60 -56.80
N LEU A 287 -3.74 -3.54 -56.03
CA LEU A 287 -2.74 -2.51 -55.80
C LEU A 287 -2.41 -2.49 -54.31
N MET A 288 -1.13 -2.68 -54.00
CA MET A 288 -0.59 -2.68 -52.65
C MET A 288 0.21 -1.40 -52.47
N VAL A 289 -0.19 -0.57 -51.50
CA VAL A 289 0.54 0.64 -51.13
C VAL A 289 1.25 0.38 -49.81
N TYR A 290 2.56 0.52 -49.82
CA TYR A 290 3.43 0.37 -48.66
C TYR A 290 3.88 1.74 -48.18
N LEU A 291 3.64 2.01 -46.92
CA LEU A 291 4.16 3.17 -46.20
C LEU A 291 5.30 2.66 -45.31
N ASP A 292 6.54 2.94 -45.71
CA ASP A 292 7.72 2.56 -44.93
C ASP A 292 7.99 3.59 -43.83
N ASP A 293 8.50 3.15 -42.68
CA ASP A 293 9.00 3.99 -41.57
C ASP A 293 8.03 5.13 -41.18
N VAL A 294 6.81 4.79 -40.77
CA VAL A 294 5.86 5.76 -40.20
C VAL A 294 6.24 6.03 -38.76
N GLU A 295 6.64 7.25 -38.44
CA GLU A 295 6.90 7.69 -37.06
C GLU A 295 5.85 8.72 -36.64
N ILE A 296 5.31 8.53 -35.45
CA ILE A 296 4.32 9.39 -34.82
C ILE A 296 4.92 9.90 -33.51
N ALA A 297 4.97 11.22 -33.33
CA ALA A 297 5.40 11.83 -32.09
C ALA A 297 4.29 12.73 -31.51
N LEU A 298 4.04 12.58 -30.21
CA LEU A 298 3.09 13.40 -29.47
C LEU A 298 3.65 13.76 -28.09
N GLU A 299 3.42 14.99 -27.66
CA GLU A 299 3.61 15.42 -26.27
C GLU A 299 2.26 15.60 -25.58
N VAL A 300 2.16 15.20 -24.32
CA VAL A 300 0.93 15.19 -23.53
C VAL A 300 1.18 15.88 -22.20
N ASP A 301 0.37 16.88 -21.88
CA ASP A 301 0.28 17.49 -20.56
C ASP A 301 -0.63 16.67 -19.64
N LEU A 302 -0.19 16.48 -18.39
CA LEU A 302 -0.97 15.84 -17.34
C LEU A 302 -1.39 16.88 -16.31
N VAL A 303 -2.69 17.03 -16.07
CA VAL A 303 -3.24 17.99 -15.11
C VAL A 303 -4.37 17.36 -14.29
N VAL A 304 -4.57 17.86 -13.06
CA VAL A 304 -5.71 17.43 -12.22
C VAL A 304 -6.79 18.51 -12.25
N GLU A 305 -7.99 18.15 -12.64
CA GLU A 305 -9.17 19.03 -12.66
C GLU A 305 -10.34 18.36 -11.94
N GLY A 306 -10.85 19.01 -10.88
CA GLY A 306 -11.99 18.48 -10.13
C GLY A 306 -11.77 17.11 -9.50
N GLY A 307 -10.52 16.76 -9.18
CA GLY A 307 -10.17 15.45 -8.62
C GLY A 307 -9.91 14.34 -9.66
N VAL A 308 -9.96 14.70 -10.96
CA VAL A 308 -9.78 13.78 -12.08
C VAL A 308 -8.47 14.13 -12.81
N LEU A 309 -7.70 13.11 -13.18
CA LEU A 309 -6.53 13.29 -14.05
C LEU A 309 -7.00 13.46 -15.50
N VAL A 310 -6.54 14.54 -16.12
CA VAL A 310 -6.85 14.90 -17.50
C VAL A 310 -5.54 14.94 -18.27
N ALA A 311 -5.53 14.24 -19.41
CA ALA A 311 -4.46 14.28 -20.39
C ALA A 311 -4.84 15.22 -21.53
N ARG A 312 -3.89 16.03 -22.00
CA ARG A 312 -4.11 16.93 -23.14
C ARG A 312 -2.91 16.94 -24.05
N THR A 313 -3.11 16.81 -25.35
CA THR A 313 -2.09 17.09 -26.35
C THR A 313 -1.42 18.46 -26.13
N ARG A 314 -0.09 18.47 -26.04
CA ARG A 314 0.74 19.67 -25.96
C ARG A 314 1.28 19.98 -27.36
N GLY A 315 0.61 20.90 -28.04
CA GLY A 315 0.94 21.24 -29.42
C GLY A 315 0.39 20.21 -30.42
N ASP A 316 0.83 20.33 -31.67
CA ASP A 316 0.37 19.46 -32.74
C ASP A 316 1.13 18.13 -32.72
N ALA A 317 0.41 17.03 -32.95
CA ALA A 317 1.04 15.75 -33.23
C ALA A 317 1.86 15.86 -34.52
N VAL A 318 3.00 15.18 -34.58
CA VAL A 318 3.87 15.17 -35.77
C VAL A 318 3.89 13.75 -36.33
N ALA A 319 3.51 13.62 -37.60
CA ALA A 319 3.67 12.37 -38.33
C ALA A 319 4.76 12.53 -39.40
N THR A 320 5.69 11.58 -39.45
CA THR A 320 6.68 11.52 -40.51
C THR A 320 6.63 10.17 -41.20
N LEU A 321 6.85 10.19 -42.50
CA LEU A 321 6.78 9.01 -43.35
C LEU A 321 8.15 8.69 -44.00
N GLY A 322 8.50 7.44 -44.17
CA GLY A 322 9.63 7.02 -44.99
C GLY A 322 9.30 7.09 -46.49
N ALA A 323 9.58 6.01 -47.19
CA ALA A 323 9.23 5.88 -48.60
C ALA A 323 7.77 5.41 -48.75
N ILE A 324 7.13 5.84 -49.85
CA ILE A 324 5.89 5.23 -50.31
C ILE A 324 6.25 4.35 -51.49
N ARG A 325 5.94 3.06 -51.39
CA ARG A 325 6.08 2.11 -52.49
C ARG A 325 4.71 1.61 -52.91
N VAL A 326 4.57 1.33 -54.20
CA VAL A 326 3.34 0.79 -54.77
C VAL A 326 3.73 -0.44 -55.56
N ASP A 327 3.01 -1.54 -55.35
CA ASP A 327 3.17 -2.79 -56.08
C ASP A 327 1.81 -3.14 -56.68
N TYR A 328 1.79 -3.40 -57.99
CA TYR A 328 0.58 -3.74 -58.71
C TYR A 328 0.65 -5.21 -59.15
N VAL A 329 -0.31 -5.99 -58.66
CA VAL A 329 -0.42 -7.41 -58.95
C VAL A 329 -1.63 -7.65 -59.84
N ASP A 330 -1.37 -8.06 -61.08
CA ASP A 330 -2.39 -8.46 -62.03
C ASP A 330 -3.28 -9.59 -61.48
N ALA A 331 -4.59 -9.40 -61.55
CA ALA A 331 -5.54 -10.45 -61.22
C ALA A 331 -5.54 -11.52 -62.35
N PRO A 332 -5.49 -12.83 -62.02
CA PRO A 332 -5.52 -13.87 -63.05
C PRO A 332 -6.92 -13.97 -63.70
N GLY A 333 -7.10 -13.29 -64.84
CA GLY A 333 -8.30 -13.40 -65.70
C GLY A 333 -8.34 -12.34 -66.82
N GLU A 334 -8.15 -12.78 -68.08
CA GLU A 334 -7.95 -11.93 -69.28
C GLU A 334 -9.13 -11.01 -69.67
N PRO A 335 -8.86 -9.84 -70.31
CA PRO A 335 -8.14 -9.78 -71.59
C PRO A 335 -6.79 -9.04 -71.55
N ALA A 336 -5.73 -9.76 -71.96
CA ALA A 336 -4.34 -9.36 -72.15
C ALA A 336 -3.70 -8.59 -70.99
N ALA A 337 -2.89 -9.29 -70.19
CA ALA A 337 -1.98 -8.65 -69.22
C ALA A 337 -1.19 -7.53 -69.93
N PRO A 338 -1.15 -6.31 -69.36
CA PRO A 338 -0.36 -5.23 -69.92
C PRO A 338 1.11 -5.64 -70.05
N PRO A 339 1.90 -5.03 -70.95
CA PRO A 339 3.33 -5.26 -70.96
C PRO A 339 3.93 -4.86 -69.60
N ALA A 340 4.84 -5.66 -69.03
CA ALA A 340 5.48 -5.35 -67.73
C ALA A 340 6.08 -3.93 -67.64
N ALA A 341 6.50 -3.35 -68.76
CA ALA A 341 6.97 -1.95 -68.80
C ALA A 341 5.88 -0.91 -68.52
N LEU A 342 4.62 -1.25 -68.83
CA LEU A 342 3.44 -0.43 -68.60
C LEU A 342 2.98 -0.51 -67.14
N GLU A 343 3.09 -1.70 -66.52
CA GLU A 343 2.87 -1.89 -65.08
C GLU A 343 3.87 -1.05 -64.29
N THR A 344 5.17 -1.19 -64.56
CA THR A 344 6.22 -0.39 -63.89
C THR A 344 6.02 1.11 -64.08
N GLN A 345 5.50 1.53 -65.23
CA GLN A 345 5.21 2.95 -65.48
C GLN A 345 3.94 3.41 -64.75
N ALA A 346 2.88 2.60 -64.72
CA ALA A 346 1.66 2.90 -63.99
C ALA A 346 1.94 2.94 -62.47
N GLU A 347 2.70 1.99 -61.94
CA GLU A 347 3.18 1.99 -60.55
C GLU A 347 3.96 3.26 -60.23
N ALA A 348 4.90 3.67 -61.10
CA ALA A 348 5.70 4.88 -60.87
C ALA A 348 4.85 6.16 -60.89
N GLU A 349 3.88 6.29 -61.80
CA GLU A 349 2.99 7.45 -61.88
C GLU A 349 1.98 7.48 -60.72
N ILE A 350 1.42 6.32 -60.35
CA ILE A 350 0.53 6.18 -59.19
C ILE A 350 1.30 6.48 -57.90
N ALA A 351 2.50 5.91 -57.73
CA ALA A 351 3.38 6.18 -56.58
C ALA A 351 3.80 7.65 -56.52
N ALA A 352 4.08 8.30 -57.66
CA ALA A 352 4.39 9.72 -57.70
C ALA A 352 3.18 10.59 -57.32
N ARG A 353 1.95 10.15 -57.65
CA ARG A 353 0.72 10.87 -57.27
C ARG A 353 0.43 10.74 -55.78
N ILE A 354 0.52 9.52 -55.23
CA ILE A 354 0.38 9.25 -53.79
C ILE A 354 1.53 9.92 -53.01
N GLY A 355 2.76 9.77 -53.48
CA GLY A 355 3.98 10.37 -52.90
C GLY A 355 4.01 11.90 -52.99
N GLY A 356 3.46 12.49 -54.04
CA GLY A 356 3.22 13.94 -54.14
C GLY A 356 2.11 14.44 -53.20
N GLY A 357 1.23 13.54 -52.75
CA GLY A 357 0.23 13.73 -51.71
C GLY A 357 0.70 13.38 -50.30
N ARG A 358 2.00 13.10 -50.11
CA ARG A 358 2.58 12.71 -48.81
C ARG A 358 2.19 13.65 -47.65
N ALA A 359 2.22 14.96 -47.89
CA ALA A 359 1.79 15.95 -46.89
C ALA A 359 0.32 15.77 -46.47
N GLY A 360 -0.55 15.32 -47.38
CA GLY A 360 -1.96 15.02 -47.07
C GLY A 360 -2.15 13.71 -46.30
N ILE A 361 -1.26 12.73 -46.49
CA ILE A 361 -1.25 11.49 -45.69
C ILE A 361 -0.73 11.80 -44.28
N GLU A 362 0.38 12.54 -44.18
CA GLU A 362 0.92 13.04 -42.90
C GLU A 362 -0.15 13.86 -42.16
N GLU A 363 -0.78 14.86 -42.78
CA GLU A 363 -1.87 15.66 -42.20
C GLU A 363 -3.08 14.81 -41.80
N SER A 364 -3.40 13.76 -42.56
CA SER A 364 -4.49 12.84 -42.23
C SER A 364 -4.19 12.00 -41.00
N ILE A 365 -2.94 11.54 -40.85
CA ILE A 365 -2.46 10.80 -39.66
C ILE A 365 -2.43 11.76 -38.45
N GLU A 366 -1.91 12.97 -38.61
CA GLU A 366 -1.87 14.00 -37.55
C GLU A 366 -3.28 14.37 -37.06
N ALA A 367 -4.22 14.61 -37.97
CA ALA A 367 -5.60 14.89 -37.64
C ALA A 367 -6.29 13.72 -36.93
N PHE A 368 -5.95 12.48 -37.29
CA PHE A 368 -6.42 11.29 -36.60
C PHE A 368 -5.89 11.23 -35.16
N ILE A 369 -4.57 11.42 -34.98
CA ILE A 369 -3.93 11.41 -33.65
C ILE A 369 -4.54 12.48 -32.75
N ALA A 370 -4.68 13.71 -33.25
CA ALA A 370 -5.22 14.81 -32.47
C ALA A 370 -6.70 14.61 -32.05
N ALA A 371 -7.50 13.91 -32.85
CA ALA A 371 -8.92 13.70 -32.56
C ALA A 371 -9.19 12.51 -31.61
N GLU A 372 -8.38 11.46 -31.69
CA GLU A 372 -8.69 10.16 -31.08
C GLU A 372 -7.75 9.79 -29.93
N LEU A 373 -6.48 10.23 -29.97
CA LEU A 373 -5.50 9.87 -28.94
C LEU A 373 -5.77 10.59 -27.62
N ASP A 374 -6.26 11.84 -27.66
CA ASP A 374 -6.68 12.58 -26.46
C ASP A 374 -7.73 11.79 -25.65
N GLY A 375 -8.72 11.20 -26.34
CA GLY A 375 -9.78 10.43 -25.68
C GLY A 375 -9.28 9.14 -25.01
N ILE A 376 -8.28 8.46 -25.59
CA ILE A 376 -7.73 7.21 -25.03
C ILE A 376 -6.75 7.47 -23.91
N MET A 377 -5.89 8.48 -24.08
CA MET A 377 -5.01 8.94 -23.01
C MET A 377 -5.85 9.35 -21.80
N GLU A 378 -6.90 10.15 -22.03
CA GLU A 378 -7.85 10.53 -20.99
C GLU A 378 -8.52 9.28 -20.40
N GLU A 379 -9.02 8.35 -21.22
CA GLU A 379 -9.73 7.17 -20.71
C GLU A 379 -8.84 6.25 -19.86
N LEU A 380 -7.60 5.99 -20.27
CA LEU A 380 -6.65 5.15 -19.53
C LEU A 380 -6.19 5.83 -18.23
N LEU A 381 -6.01 7.16 -18.27
CA LEU A 381 -5.48 7.92 -17.13
C LEU A 381 -6.58 8.38 -16.16
N ARG A 382 -7.84 8.44 -16.61
CA ARG A 382 -9.01 8.76 -15.78
C ARG A 382 -9.31 7.65 -14.77
N THR A 383 -8.92 6.42 -15.07
CA THR A 383 -9.17 5.24 -14.22
C THR A 383 -8.02 4.95 -13.29
N ILE A 384 -7.86 5.82 -12.28
CA ILE A 384 -7.24 5.38 -11.03
C ILE A 384 -8.27 4.65 -10.19
N ASP A 385 -7.83 3.50 -9.71
CA ASP A 385 -8.52 2.71 -8.69
C ASP A 385 -7.59 2.57 -7.49
N VAL A 386 -8.17 2.48 -6.29
CA VAL A 386 -7.43 2.11 -5.09
C VAL A 386 -7.70 0.63 -4.87
N ARG A 387 -6.88 -0.22 -5.50
CA ARG A 387 -7.14 -1.67 -5.59
C ARG A 387 -7.41 -2.38 -4.27
N THR A 388 -6.94 -1.80 -3.17
CA THR A 388 -7.05 -2.39 -1.85
C THR A 388 -8.38 -2.12 -1.16
N LEU A 389 -9.14 -1.10 -1.60
CA LEU A 389 -10.37 -0.67 -0.92
C LEU A 389 -11.49 -0.40 -1.91
N GLY A 390 -12.64 -1.07 -1.71
CA GLY A 390 -13.88 -0.67 -2.36
C GLY A 390 -14.43 0.63 -1.78
N ALA A 391 -15.42 1.22 -2.45
CA ALA A 391 -16.13 2.42 -1.97
C ALA A 391 -16.79 2.23 -0.59
N SER A 392 -17.02 0.98 -0.20
CA SER A 392 -17.38 0.59 1.16
C SER A 392 -16.69 -0.71 1.55
N PHE A 393 -16.34 -0.84 2.82
CA PHE A 393 -15.78 -2.07 3.40
C PHE A 393 -16.17 -2.19 4.87
N GLU A 394 -16.01 -3.39 5.43
CA GLU A 394 -16.29 -3.68 6.84
C GLU A 394 -14.97 -3.94 7.58
N LEU A 395 -14.79 -3.32 8.74
CA LEU A 395 -13.71 -3.66 9.65
C LEU A 395 -14.25 -4.48 10.80
N ALA A 396 -13.55 -5.56 11.16
CA ALA A 396 -13.89 -6.31 12.35
C ALA A 396 -13.72 -5.41 13.59
N GLY A 397 -14.62 -5.58 14.56
CA GLY A 397 -14.44 -5.09 15.91
C GLY A 397 -13.67 -6.11 16.75
N ILE A 398 -13.24 -5.70 17.94
CA ILE A 398 -12.37 -6.49 18.81
C ILE A 398 -13.03 -7.80 19.31
N GLU A 399 -14.36 -7.90 19.27
CA GLU A 399 -15.11 -9.13 19.53
C GLU A 399 -15.07 -10.14 18.37
N GLY A 400 -14.49 -9.76 17.22
CA GLY A 400 -14.37 -10.53 15.99
C GLY A 400 -15.48 -10.24 14.97
N ALA A 401 -15.63 -11.14 13.99
CA ALA A 401 -16.46 -10.93 12.80
C ALA A 401 -17.96 -10.65 13.06
N GLY A 402 -18.47 -10.93 14.26
CA GLY A 402 -19.86 -10.62 14.64
C GLY A 402 -20.11 -9.16 15.02
N ALA A 403 -19.06 -8.37 15.21
CA ALA A 403 -19.11 -6.97 15.61
C ALA A 403 -18.35 -6.09 14.60
N SER A 404 -18.76 -6.10 13.33
CA SER A 404 -18.13 -5.27 12.30
C SER A 404 -18.64 -3.83 12.32
N SER A 405 -17.79 -2.91 11.86
CA SER A 405 -18.13 -1.52 11.61
C SER A 405 -18.04 -1.25 10.11
N ALA A 406 -19.11 -0.71 9.54
CA ALA A 406 -19.14 -0.26 8.15
C ALA A 406 -18.27 0.98 7.96
N PHE A 407 -17.59 1.05 6.82
CA PHE A 407 -16.81 2.20 6.39
C PHE A 407 -17.18 2.59 4.96
N THR A 408 -17.19 3.88 4.70
CA THR A 408 -17.17 4.43 3.34
C THR A 408 -15.78 5.00 3.06
N PHE A 409 -15.35 4.82 1.82
CA PHE A 409 -14.05 5.27 1.34
C PHE A 409 -14.19 5.95 -0.01
N ASP A 410 -13.59 7.13 -0.11
CA ASP A 410 -13.46 7.84 -1.38
C ASP A 410 -12.00 8.23 -1.61
N ALA A 411 -11.60 8.22 -2.88
CA ALA A 411 -10.30 8.67 -3.32
C ALA A 411 -10.44 9.51 -4.60
N ALA A 412 -9.62 10.55 -4.70
CA ALA A 412 -9.51 11.40 -5.88
C ALA A 412 -8.07 11.88 -6.05
N PHE A 413 -7.71 12.35 -7.25
CA PHE A 413 -6.42 12.98 -7.46
C PHE A 413 -6.36 14.33 -6.75
N ALA A 414 -5.31 14.53 -5.95
CA ALA A 414 -4.95 15.84 -5.41
C ALA A 414 -4.01 16.58 -6.37
N SER A 415 -3.06 15.85 -6.95
CA SER A 415 -2.02 16.41 -7.80
C SER A 415 -1.39 15.38 -8.72
N VAL A 416 -0.81 15.86 -9.81
CA VAL A 416 0.16 15.14 -10.64
C VAL A 416 1.38 16.03 -10.81
N THR A 417 2.57 15.47 -10.64
CA THR A 417 3.84 16.16 -10.81
C THR A 417 4.72 15.34 -11.76
N PRO A 418 4.67 15.63 -13.06
CA PRO A 418 5.54 15.00 -14.04
C PRO A 418 6.97 15.54 -13.96
N SER A 419 7.95 14.69 -14.24
CA SER A 419 9.36 15.04 -14.31
C SER A 419 10.13 14.05 -15.18
N PRO A 420 11.36 14.37 -15.63
CA PRO A 420 12.22 13.39 -16.30
C PRO A 420 12.55 12.15 -15.45
N GLU A 421 12.32 12.21 -14.13
CA GLU A 421 12.52 11.07 -13.23
C GLU A 421 11.23 10.24 -13.01
N GLY A 422 10.16 10.52 -13.75
CA GLY A 422 8.88 9.83 -13.65
C GLY A 422 7.72 10.72 -13.23
N LEU A 423 6.57 10.08 -13.01
CA LEU A 423 5.31 10.69 -12.64
C LEU A 423 5.04 10.49 -11.15
N VAL A 424 4.67 11.56 -10.45
CA VAL A 424 4.22 11.48 -9.05
C VAL A 424 2.76 11.93 -8.95
N PHE A 425 1.90 11.01 -8.52
CA PHE A 425 0.49 11.26 -8.26
C PHE A 425 0.27 11.41 -6.75
N GLY A 426 -0.40 12.48 -6.34
CA GLY A 426 -0.91 12.64 -4.98
C GLY A 426 -2.39 12.35 -4.96
N LEU A 427 -2.85 11.56 -3.98
CA LEU A 427 -4.27 11.31 -3.77
C LEU A 427 -4.80 12.07 -2.55
N THR A 428 -6.06 12.42 -2.65
CA THR A 428 -6.92 12.80 -1.52
C THR A 428 -7.75 11.58 -1.16
N THR A 429 -7.70 11.13 0.08
CA THR A 429 -8.52 10.01 0.58
C THR A 429 -9.44 10.44 1.72
N SER A 430 -10.63 9.86 1.82
CA SER A 430 -11.52 10.06 2.96
C SER A 430 -12.02 8.72 3.48
N TYR A 431 -12.16 8.65 4.80
CA TYR A 431 -12.70 7.50 5.51
C TYR A 431 -13.76 8.00 6.48
N GLU A 432 -14.91 7.36 6.45
CA GLU A 432 -16.00 7.65 7.37
C GLU A 432 -16.62 6.34 7.85
N ALA A 433 -16.87 6.23 9.15
CA ALA A 433 -17.61 5.14 9.74
C ALA A 433 -19.04 5.61 10.07
N PRO A 434 -20.07 5.20 9.31
CA PRO A 434 -21.44 5.59 9.59
C PRO A 434 -21.86 5.15 11.00
N GLY A 435 -22.38 6.08 11.79
CA GLY A 435 -22.81 5.81 13.17
C GLY A 435 -21.72 6.01 14.24
N ALA A 436 -20.54 6.51 13.87
CA ALA A 436 -19.52 6.95 14.81
C ALA A 436 -20.02 8.09 15.72
N THR A 437 -20.12 7.84 17.03
CA THR A 437 -20.79 8.76 17.99
C THR A 437 -19.85 9.40 19.02
N ARG A 438 -18.65 8.86 19.24
CA ARG A 438 -17.77 9.40 20.29
C ARG A 438 -17.32 10.82 19.98
N ALA A 439 -17.42 11.66 21.01
CA ALA A 439 -16.93 13.03 20.96
C ALA A 439 -15.40 13.05 20.89
N THR A 440 -14.86 13.95 20.09
CA THR A 440 -13.42 14.02 19.80
C THR A 440 -13.02 15.45 19.47
N SER A 441 -11.73 15.76 19.65
CA SER A 441 -11.12 17.00 19.15
C SER A 441 -10.67 16.88 17.68
N GLY A 442 -10.76 15.69 17.09
CA GLY A 442 -10.34 15.36 15.74
C GLY A 442 -9.33 14.21 15.70
N VAL A 443 -8.84 13.88 14.52
CA VAL A 443 -7.77 12.89 14.32
C VAL A 443 -6.42 13.57 14.56
N VAL A 444 -5.51 12.88 15.26
CA VAL A 444 -4.16 13.40 15.51
C VAL A 444 -3.42 13.66 14.20
N ARG A 445 -2.74 14.81 14.11
CA ARG A 445 -1.97 15.17 12.92
C ARG A 445 -0.54 15.55 13.29
N ALA A 446 0.40 14.71 12.90
CA ALA A 446 1.81 15.03 13.02
C ALA A 446 2.20 16.10 11.97
N SER A 447 3.08 17.03 12.34
CA SER A 447 3.50 18.16 11.50
C SER A 447 4.58 17.81 10.49
N GLY A 448 4.30 17.88 9.19
CA GLY A 448 5.29 17.61 8.13
C GLY A 448 4.64 17.22 6.82
N ALA A 449 5.31 17.51 5.70
CA ALA A 449 4.86 17.07 4.39
C ALA A 449 5.17 15.59 4.20
N VAL A 450 4.27 14.89 3.52
CA VAL A 450 4.52 13.54 3.01
C VAL A 450 5.30 13.69 1.71
N GLU A 451 6.52 13.17 1.67
CA GLU A 451 7.29 13.14 0.44
C GLU A 451 6.94 11.90 -0.38
N ALA A 452 6.99 12.03 -1.70
CA ALA A 452 6.82 10.91 -2.61
C ALA A 452 7.99 9.92 -2.50
N SER A 453 7.74 8.68 -2.94
CA SER A 453 8.74 7.61 -2.96
C SER A 453 9.99 8.05 -3.71
N ARG A 454 11.17 7.66 -3.20
CA ARG A 454 12.46 7.89 -3.87
C ARG A 454 13.01 6.61 -4.51
N THR A 455 12.12 5.66 -4.76
CA THR A 455 12.48 4.35 -5.30
C THR A 455 13.10 4.41 -6.68
N SER A 456 13.95 3.43 -6.98
CA SER A 456 14.40 3.11 -8.34
C SER A 456 13.59 1.97 -8.98
N GLU A 457 12.71 1.32 -8.22
CA GLU A 457 11.78 0.32 -8.77
C GLU A 457 10.75 0.99 -9.71
N PRO A 458 10.13 0.23 -10.63
CA PRO A 458 9.11 0.78 -11.55
C PRO A 458 7.97 1.54 -10.85
N VAL A 459 7.54 1.10 -9.67
CA VAL A 459 6.51 1.79 -8.87
C VAL A 459 6.91 1.90 -7.41
N GLY A 460 6.59 3.05 -6.81
CA GLY A 460 6.65 3.25 -5.36
C GLY A 460 5.43 4.00 -4.84
N ASN A 461 4.72 3.37 -3.91
CA ASN A 461 3.62 3.99 -3.17
C ASN A 461 4.10 4.47 -1.81
N VAL A 462 3.59 5.61 -1.34
CA VAL A 462 3.82 6.10 0.01
C VAL A 462 2.49 6.30 0.68
N VAL A 463 2.32 5.70 1.86
CA VAL A 463 1.14 5.86 2.71
C VAL A 463 1.57 6.49 4.03
N SER A 464 1.00 7.64 4.35
CA SER A 464 1.29 8.35 5.60
C SER A 464 0.66 7.66 6.80
N GLU A 465 1.31 7.77 7.96
CA GLU A 465 0.73 7.41 9.26
C GLU A 465 -0.61 8.13 9.53
N ARG A 466 -0.88 9.24 8.85
CA ARG A 466 -2.17 9.95 8.91
C ARG A 466 -3.33 9.06 8.49
N VAL A 467 -3.16 8.19 7.49
CA VAL A 467 -4.19 7.24 7.06
C VAL A 467 -4.49 6.26 8.19
N LEU A 468 -3.45 5.67 8.78
CA LEU A 468 -3.56 4.70 9.88
C LEU A 468 -4.26 5.33 11.09
N ASN A 469 -3.85 6.54 11.47
CA ASN A 469 -4.45 7.29 12.56
C ASN A 469 -5.91 7.63 12.29
N HIS A 470 -6.27 8.00 11.07
CA HIS A 470 -7.65 8.35 10.71
C HIS A 470 -8.56 7.13 10.82
N VAL A 471 -8.14 5.99 10.29
CA VAL A 471 -8.97 4.78 10.37
C VAL A 471 -9.08 4.25 11.79
N ALA A 472 -7.97 4.18 12.54
CA ALA A 472 -8.00 3.79 13.95
C ALA A 472 -8.91 4.71 14.78
N HIS A 473 -8.93 6.00 14.44
CA HIS A 473 -9.82 6.98 15.07
C HIS A 473 -11.30 6.72 14.76
N GLU A 474 -11.65 6.53 13.48
CA GLU A 474 -13.04 6.25 13.10
C GLU A 474 -13.53 4.90 13.66
N LEU A 475 -12.69 3.86 13.67
CA LEU A 475 -13.02 2.58 14.30
C LEU A 475 -13.30 2.75 15.80
N TRP A 476 -12.44 3.51 16.50
CA TRP A 476 -12.65 3.85 17.89
C TRP A 476 -13.98 4.59 18.10
N ARG A 477 -14.30 5.58 17.25
CA ARG A 477 -15.56 6.33 17.36
C ARG A 477 -16.79 5.48 17.05
N ALA A 478 -16.66 4.48 16.19
CA ALA A 478 -17.70 3.50 15.85
C ALA A 478 -17.91 2.44 16.94
N GLY A 479 -17.01 2.35 17.93
CA GLY A 479 -17.10 1.34 18.98
C GLY A 479 -16.39 0.02 18.66
N GLY A 480 -15.67 -0.07 17.53
CA GLY A 480 -14.98 -1.29 17.11
C GLY A 480 -13.84 -1.73 18.03
N LEU A 481 -13.43 -0.89 18.98
CA LEU A 481 -12.40 -1.20 19.98
C LEU A 481 -12.99 -1.40 21.40
N GLU A 482 -14.30 -1.58 21.50
CA GLU A 482 -15.00 -2.00 22.72
C GLU A 482 -15.55 -3.39 22.55
N GLY A 483 -15.53 -4.17 23.63
CA GLY A 483 -16.16 -5.47 23.61
C GLY A 483 -15.68 -6.43 24.68
N VAL A 484 -16.25 -7.63 24.66
CA VAL A 484 -15.89 -8.73 25.53
C VAL A 484 -15.13 -9.78 24.72
N VAL A 485 -13.90 -10.08 25.15
CA VAL A 485 -13.06 -11.08 24.50
C VAL A 485 -12.79 -12.20 25.50
N ALA A 486 -12.94 -13.44 25.02
CA ALA A 486 -12.62 -14.62 25.80
C ALA A 486 -11.08 -14.80 25.90
N PRO A 487 -10.55 -15.37 27.01
CA PRO A 487 -9.10 -15.48 27.24
C PRO A 487 -8.35 -16.24 26.15
N ASP A 488 -8.99 -17.21 25.52
CA ASP A 488 -8.46 -18.04 24.44
C ASP A 488 -8.13 -17.24 23.16
N ARG A 489 -8.67 -16.03 23.01
CA ARG A 489 -8.30 -15.11 21.94
C ARG A 489 -7.16 -14.15 22.30
N ILE A 490 -6.86 -13.98 23.59
CA ILE A 490 -5.84 -13.04 24.10
C ILE A 490 -4.52 -13.77 24.36
N VAL A 491 -4.58 -15.02 24.82
CA VAL A 491 -3.43 -15.91 25.00
C VAL A 491 -3.28 -16.75 23.73
N ALA A 492 -2.06 -16.85 23.18
CA ALA A 492 -1.76 -17.37 21.84
C ALA A 492 -2.61 -18.60 21.40
N PRO A 493 -3.02 -18.70 20.11
CA PRO A 493 -3.84 -19.81 19.60
C PRO A 493 -3.24 -21.24 19.69
N ASP A 494 -2.00 -21.41 20.14
CA ASP A 494 -1.26 -22.68 20.00
C ASP A 494 -0.74 -23.25 21.33
N MET A 495 -1.62 -23.52 22.28
CA MET A 495 -1.41 -24.65 23.20
C MET A 495 -2.37 -25.80 22.84
N VAL A 496 -2.19 -26.32 21.62
CA VAL A 496 -2.62 -27.70 21.33
C VAL A 496 -1.74 -28.61 22.17
N VAL A 497 -2.33 -29.20 23.21
CA VAL A 497 -1.73 -30.34 23.91
C VAL A 497 -1.37 -31.37 22.85
N ALA A 498 -0.07 -31.66 22.71
CA ALA A 498 0.41 -32.63 21.74
C ALA A 498 -0.36 -33.96 21.88
N PRO A 499 -0.80 -34.62 20.79
CA PRO A 499 -1.57 -35.87 20.84
C PRO A 499 -0.85 -37.08 21.46
N ASP A 500 0.39 -36.95 21.93
CA ASP A 500 1.24 -38.08 22.30
C ASP A 500 1.15 -38.50 23.77
N MET A 501 0.21 -37.93 24.54
CA MET A 501 -0.09 -38.44 25.87
C MET A 501 -1.10 -39.60 25.76
N ILE A 502 -0.58 -40.82 25.61
CA ILE A 502 -1.37 -42.05 25.81
C ILE A 502 -1.79 -42.07 27.28
N VAL A 503 -3.01 -41.59 27.54
CA VAL A 503 -3.67 -41.71 28.83
C VAL A 503 -3.97 -43.20 29.06
N ALA A 504 -3.40 -43.76 30.13
CA ALA A 504 -3.71 -45.12 30.55
C ALA A 504 -5.23 -45.29 30.79
N PRO A 505 -5.84 -46.46 30.52
CA PRO A 505 -7.29 -46.66 30.49
C PRO A 505 -8.07 -46.37 31.79
N ASP A 506 -7.39 -46.04 32.89
CA ASP A 506 -8.01 -45.93 34.22
C ASP A 506 -8.05 -44.49 34.79
N MET A 507 -7.69 -43.46 34.02
CA MET A 507 -7.96 -42.08 34.41
C MET A 507 -9.29 -41.60 33.85
N VAL A 508 -10.34 -41.72 34.67
CA VAL A 508 -11.54 -40.89 34.51
C VAL A 508 -11.12 -39.45 34.79
N VAL A 509 -10.88 -38.66 33.74
CA VAL A 509 -10.78 -37.21 33.86
C VAL A 509 -12.15 -36.74 34.38
N ALA A 510 -12.18 -36.27 35.63
CA ALA A 510 -13.39 -35.69 36.20
C ALA A 510 -13.83 -34.51 35.31
N PRO A 511 -15.14 -34.35 35.01
CA PRO A 511 -15.66 -33.24 34.18
C PRO A 511 -15.46 -31.82 34.75
N ASP A 512 -14.73 -31.65 35.85
CA ASP A 512 -14.70 -30.41 36.64
C ASP A 512 -13.55 -29.46 36.26
N MET A 513 -12.84 -29.71 35.16
CA MET A 513 -11.89 -28.74 34.58
C MET A 513 -12.53 -27.95 33.44
N VAL A 514 -13.78 -27.53 33.61
CA VAL A 514 -14.34 -26.39 32.89
C VAL A 514 -13.88 -25.15 33.65
N VAL A 515 -12.72 -24.63 33.29
CA VAL A 515 -12.34 -23.25 33.67
C VAL A 515 -13.43 -22.37 33.07
N ALA A 516 -14.25 -21.74 33.92
CA ALA A 516 -15.22 -20.75 33.47
C ALA A 516 -14.48 -19.72 32.61
N PRO A 517 -15.04 -19.29 31.46
CA PRO A 517 -14.34 -18.33 30.62
C PRO A 517 -14.33 -16.99 31.37
N ASP A 518 -13.18 -16.63 31.92
CA ASP A 518 -12.90 -15.31 32.48
C ASP A 518 -13.03 -14.27 31.36
N MET A 519 -14.24 -13.76 31.12
CA MET A 519 -14.47 -12.76 30.10
C MET A 519 -13.76 -11.46 30.47
N VAL A 520 -13.02 -10.88 29.52
CA VAL A 520 -12.44 -9.55 29.72
C VAL A 520 -13.15 -8.56 28.84
N ARG A 521 -13.64 -7.52 29.50
CA ARG A 521 -14.26 -6.38 28.83
C ARG A 521 -13.20 -5.31 28.59
N PHE A 522 -13.11 -4.87 27.34
CA PHE A 522 -12.24 -3.83 26.84
C PHE A 522 -13.04 -2.54 26.65
N GLU A 523 -12.53 -1.44 27.19
CA GLU A 523 -13.04 -0.11 26.92
C GLU A 523 -11.86 0.83 26.61
N MET A 524 -11.92 1.50 25.46
CA MET A 524 -10.86 2.43 25.03
C MET A 524 -11.35 3.85 25.18
N ALA A 525 -10.86 4.60 26.16
CA ALA A 525 -11.27 5.98 26.37
C ALA A 525 -10.65 6.96 25.36
N LEU A 526 -9.52 6.60 24.73
CA LEU A 526 -8.88 7.36 23.65
C LEU A 526 -8.63 6.46 22.43
N PRO A 527 -8.61 7.01 21.20
CA PRO A 527 -8.29 6.26 20.00
C PRO A 527 -6.81 5.83 20.02
N PRO A 528 -6.45 4.63 19.54
CA PRO A 528 -5.06 4.28 19.28
C PRO A 528 -4.39 5.29 18.36
N VAL A 529 -3.10 5.53 18.59
CA VAL A 529 -2.29 6.39 17.72
C VAL A 529 -1.13 5.60 17.16
N VAL A 530 -0.95 5.69 15.85
CA VAL A 530 0.15 5.09 15.12
C VAL A 530 1.20 6.15 14.86
N SER A 531 2.46 5.80 15.10
CA SER A 531 3.61 6.59 14.64
C SER A 531 4.57 5.71 13.85
N VAL A 532 5.02 6.22 12.71
CA VAL A 532 5.99 5.56 11.84
C VAL A 532 7.29 6.36 11.85
N SER A 533 8.38 5.70 12.22
CA SER A 533 9.72 6.28 12.24
C SER A 533 10.74 5.21 11.81
N SER A 534 11.72 4.87 12.64
CA SER A 534 12.57 3.68 12.43
C SER A 534 11.83 2.36 12.70
N GLY A 535 10.61 2.44 13.21
CA GLY A 535 9.69 1.33 13.48
C GLY A 535 8.25 1.83 13.43
N VAL A 536 7.29 0.92 13.57
CA VAL A 536 5.88 1.28 13.75
C VAL A 536 5.54 1.17 15.23
N SER A 537 4.99 2.23 15.81
CA SER A 537 4.56 2.26 17.21
C SER A 537 3.06 2.47 17.29
N ALA A 538 2.36 1.57 17.97
CA ALA A 538 0.98 1.72 18.37
C ALA A 538 0.93 2.23 19.82
N MET A 539 0.41 3.42 20.02
CA MET A 539 0.26 4.08 21.31
C MET A 539 -1.17 3.91 21.79
N LEU A 540 -1.33 3.23 22.92
CA LEU A 540 -2.61 2.92 23.54
C LEU A 540 -2.74 3.74 24.83
N GLY A 541 -3.87 4.43 24.96
CA GLY A 541 -4.14 5.26 26.12
C GLY A 541 -5.58 5.14 26.58
N GLY A 542 -5.78 5.15 27.90
CA GLY A 542 -7.11 5.01 28.48
C GLY A 542 -7.77 3.67 28.18
N LEU A 543 -6.97 2.60 28.01
CA LEU A 543 -7.47 1.24 27.94
C LEU A 543 -7.92 0.84 29.35
N GLU A 544 -9.21 0.60 29.53
CA GLU A 544 -9.76 0.01 30.73
C GLU A 544 -10.11 -1.46 30.46
N LEU A 545 -9.60 -2.34 31.32
CA LEU A 545 -9.91 -3.76 31.34
C LEU A 545 -10.74 -4.03 32.59
N VAL A 546 -11.88 -4.70 32.43
CA VAL A 546 -12.58 -5.30 33.57
C VAL A 546 -12.30 -6.78 33.54
N VAL A 547 -11.56 -7.24 34.54
CA VAL A 547 -11.24 -8.66 34.71
C VAL A 547 -12.09 -9.20 35.84
N SER A 548 -12.93 -10.18 35.54
CA SER A 548 -13.73 -10.89 36.54
C SER A 548 -13.04 -12.18 36.91
N ASN A 549 -13.05 -12.53 38.20
CA ASN A 549 -12.61 -13.85 38.67
C ASN A 549 -13.66 -14.43 39.61
N ASP A 550 -14.25 -15.55 39.20
CA ASP A 550 -15.26 -16.26 39.97
C ASP A 550 -14.65 -17.25 40.97
N ALA A 551 -13.36 -17.57 40.84
CA ALA A 551 -12.66 -18.55 41.66
C ALA A 551 -11.85 -17.91 42.80
N ALA A 552 -12.03 -18.43 44.01
CA ALA A 552 -11.21 -18.08 45.17
C ALA A 552 -9.70 -18.40 44.99
N SER A 553 -9.35 -19.19 43.97
CA SER A 553 -7.99 -19.63 43.65
C SER A 553 -7.37 -18.97 42.41
N GLY A 554 -8.04 -17.97 41.82
CA GLY A 554 -7.48 -17.24 40.69
C GLY A 554 -6.29 -16.33 41.08
N PRO A 555 -5.47 -15.89 40.11
CA PRO A 555 -4.30 -15.05 40.35
C PRO A 555 -4.61 -13.65 40.92
N TRP A 556 -5.87 -13.23 40.92
CA TRP A 556 -6.35 -11.96 41.48
C TRP A 556 -7.59 -12.19 42.37
N PRO A 557 -7.96 -11.23 43.24
CA PRO A 557 -9.09 -11.38 44.17
C PRO A 557 -10.39 -11.76 43.45
N ALA A 558 -11.25 -12.51 44.13
CA ALA A 558 -12.58 -12.83 43.60
C ALA A 558 -13.41 -11.55 43.42
N GLY A 559 -14.13 -11.45 42.30
CA GLY A 559 -14.89 -10.27 41.89
C GLY A 559 -14.34 -9.58 40.65
N GLU A 560 -14.83 -8.37 40.39
CA GLU A 560 -14.40 -7.53 39.27
C GLU A 560 -13.24 -6.63 39.71
N VAL A 561 -12.15 -6.65 38.93
CA VAL A 561 -11.02 -5.73 39.05
C VAL A 561 -10.97 -4.85 37.82
N ARG A 562 -11.01 -3.53 38.00
CA ARG A 562 -10.80 -2.58 36.90
C ARG A 562 -9.33 -2.22 36.81
N VAL A 563 -8.75 -2.48 35.64
CA VAL A 563 -7.35 -2.22 35.35
C VAL A 563 -7.26 -1.14 34.27
N ARG A 564 -6.56 -0.05 34.57
CA ARG A 564 -6.19 0.97 33.58
C ARG A 564 -4.82 0.68 33.02
N VAL A 565 -4.72 0.75 31.70
CA VAL A 565 -3.52 0.44 30.95
C VAL A 565 -3.20 1.60 30.01
N ALA A 566 -1.92 1.95 29.96
CA ALA A 566 -1.34 2.78 28.92
C ALA A 566 -0.08 2.09 28.41
N ALA A 567 0.10 2.06 27.09
CA ALA A 567 1.22 1.35 26.50
C ALA A 567 1.70 2.02 25.21
N ILE A 568 2.99 1.90 24.94
CA ILE A 568 3.57 2.15 23.60
C ILE A 568 4.16 0.83 23.13
N VAL A 569 3.55 0.27 22.09
CA VAL A 569 3.89 -1.04 21.54
C VAL A 569 4.58 -0.82 20.20
N GLU A 570 5.82 -1.25 20.06
CA GLU A 570 6.56 -1.20 18.81
C GLU A 570 6.40 -2.52 18.06
N LEU A 571 5.97 -2.43 16.81
CA LEU A 571 5.59 -3.52 15.94
C LEU A 571 6.62 -3.68 14.83
N GLY A 572 6.99 -4.94 14.54
CA GLY A 572 7.69 -5.28 13.31
C GLY A 572 6.78 -5.11 12.10
N VAL A 573 7.37 -4.84 10.93
CA VAL A 573 6.62 -4.76 9.67
C VAL A 573 7.15 -5.82 8.72
N GLN A 574 6.24 -6.63 8.18
CA GLN A 574 6.56 -7.66 7.20
C GLN A 574 5.73 -7.44 5.94
N ALA A 575 6.37 -7.53 4.78
CA ALA A 575 5.65 -7.52 3.51
C ALA A 575 4.82 -8.80 3.37
N SER A 576 3.57 -8.67 2.93
CA SER A 576 2.76 -9.81 2.48
C SER A 576 2.76 -9.90 0.96
N ALA A 577 2.40 -11.07 0.42
CA ALA A 577 2.29 -11.27 -1.02
C ALA A 577 1.24 -10.34 -1.69
N GLY A 578 0.25 -9.85 -0.92
CA GLY A 578 -0.80 -8.94 -1.40
C GLY A 578 -0.42 -7.46 -1.37
N GLY A 579 0.71 -7.09 -0.76
CA GLY A 579 1.15 -5.70 -0.62
C GLY A 579 0.68 -4.97 0.62
N ASP A 580 -0.28 -5.53 1.35
CA ASP A 580 -0.60 -5.03 2.69
C ASP A 580 0.44 -5.53 3.69
N PRO A 581 1.12 -4.63 4.43
CA PRO A 581 2.03 -5.05 5.46
C PRO A 581 1.30 -5.75 6.60
N LEU A 582 1.95 -6.78 7.13
CA LEU A 582 1.57 -7.36 8.41
C LEU A 582 2.36 -6.68 9.52
N PHE A 583 1.66 -6.16 10.52
CA PHE A 583 2.24 -5.49 11.66
C PHE A 583 2.32 -6.44 12.85
N GLY A 584 3.52 -6.82 13.24
CA GLY A 584 3.75 -7.70 14.40
C GLY A 584 4.80 -8.77 14.13
N GLY A 585 4.72 -9.83 14.93
CA GLY A 585 5.62 -10.97 14.92
C GLY A 585 5.45 -11.80 16.20
N THR A 586 6.08 -12.97 16.29
CA THR A 586 6.12 -13.73 17.54
C THR A 586 6.93 -12.97 18.59
N MET A 587 6.48 -13.00 19.86
CA MET A 587 7.23 -12.35 20.96
C MET A 587 8.64 -12.96 21.15
N ASP A 588 8.88 -14.19 20.69
CA ASP A 588 10.10 -14.96 20.97
C ASP A 588 11.21 -14.86 19.90
N GLY A 589 11.06 -14.07 18.83
CA GLY A 589 11.89 -14.24 17.61
C GLY A 589 12.50 -12.97 17.00
N GLY A 590 13.29 -12.18 17.73
CA GLY A 590 14.33 -11.25 17.21
C GLY A 590 13.93 -10.08 16.29
N ARG A 591 12.74 -10.10 15.68
CA ARG A 591 12.08 -9.03 14.91
C ARG A 591 10.64 -8.84 15.43
N GLY A 592 10.43 -9.12 16.71
CA GLY A 592 9.15 -9.21 17.37
C GLY A 592 8.70 -7.91 18.05
N VAL A 593 7.45 -7.95 18.49
CA VAL A 593 6.78 -6.85 19.20
C VAL A 593 7.45 -6.56 20.53
N ARG A 594 7.65 -5.27 20.86
CA ARG A 594 8.25 -4.84 22.13
C ARG A 594 7.45 -3.70 22.77
N PHE A 595 7.48 -3.61 24.10
CA PHE A 595 6.89 -2.48 24.83
C PHE A 595 7.97 -1.43 25.07
N ALA A 596 7.78 -0.23 24.52
CA ALA A 596 8.59 0.93 24.88
C ALA A 596 8.13 1.52 26.23
N GLU A 597 6.82 1.49 26.48
CA GLU A 597 6.20 1.93 27.73
C GLU A 597 5.03 1.00 28.07
N LEU A 598 4.87 0.70 29.37
CA LEU A 598 3.70 0.02 29.92
C LEU A 598 3.45 0.54 31.33
N ALA A 599 2.29 1.14 31.55
CA ALA A 599 1.83 1.60 32.86
C ALA A 599 0.49 0.93 33.19
N VAL A 600 0.37 0.39 34.40
CA VAL A 600 -0.79 -0.39 34.84
C VAL A 600 -1.22 0.06 36.23
N ALA A 601 -2.51 0.40 36.38
CA ALA A 601 -3.14 0.69 37.66
C ALA A 601 -4.38 -0.15 37.86
N SER A 602 -4.63 -0.59 39.09
CA SER A 602 -5.86 -1.28 39.50
C SER A 602 -6.66 -0.41 40.46
N ASP A 603 -7.99 -0.54 40.43
CA ASP A 603 -8.89 0.11 41.37
C ASP A 603 -8.86 -0.51 42.78
N VAL A 604 -8.43 -1.76 42.88
CA VAL A 604 -8.21 -2.46 44.16
C VAL A 604 -6.72 -2.64 44.48
N PRO A 605 -6.32 -2.66 45.76
CA PRO A 605 -4.98 -3.04 46.18
C PRO A 605 -4.65 -4.48 45.77
N LEU A 606 -3.48 -4.70 45.17
CA LEU A 606 -3.01 -6.01 44.74
C LEU A 606 -1.72 -6.41 45.47
N SER A 607 -1.64 -7.69 45.85
CA SER A 607 -0.41 -8.31 46.35
C SER A 607 0.67 -8.30 45.27
N THR A 608 1.94 -8.51 45.64
CA THR A 608 3.04 -8.52 44.67
C THR A 608 2.86 -9.57 43.57
N SER A 609 2.40 -10.77 43.94
CA SER A 609 2.12 -11.85 42.97
C SER A 609 0.92 -11.55 42.09
N ALA A 610 -0.20 -11.10 42.68
CA ALA A 610 -1.40 -10.75 41.92
C ALA A 610 -1.13 -9.61 40.93
N ARG A 611 -0.34 -8.63 41.36
CA ARG A 611 0.11 -7.53 40.51
C ARG A 611 0.96 -8.00 39.34
N ALA A 612 1.89 -8.93 39.57
CA ALA A 612 2.68 -9.49 38.47
C ALA A 612 1.78 -10.19 37.44
N GLY A 613 0.76 -10.92 37.89
CA GLY A 613 -0.24 -11.53 37.02
C GLY A 613 -1.05 -10.49 36.22
N VAL A 614 -1.57 -9.46 36.89
CA VAL A 614 -2.34 -8.39 36.25
C VAL A 614 -1.49 -7.61 35.24
N VAL A 615 -0.22 -7.32 35.55
CA VAL A 615 0.69 -6.63 34.62
C VAL A 615 0.97 -7.50 33.39
N ALA A 616 1.22 -8.79 33.56
CA ALA A 616 1.41 -9.71 32.44
C ALA A 616 0.15 -9.75 31.56
N TYR A 617 -1.04 -9.84 32.17
CA TYR A 617 -2.30 -9.83 31.45
C TYR A 617 -2.54 -8.51 30.70
N ALA A 618 -2.30 -7.37 31.35
CA ALA A 618 -2.39 -6.04 30.73
C ALA A 618 -1.44 -5.88 29.55
N ALA A 619 -0.24 -6.47 29.62
CA ALA A 619 0.70 -6.50 28.51
C ALA A 619 0.13 -7.30 27.33
N TYR A 620 -0.40 -8.52 27.56
CA TYR A 620 -1.05 -9.30 26.51
C TYR A 620 -2.26 -8.58 25.90
N ALA A 621 -3.10 -7.95 26.71
CA ALA A 621 -4.23 -7.16 26.26
C ALA A 621 -3.79 -5.98 25.39
N ALA A 622 -2.78 -5.21 25.82
CA ALA A 622 -2.22 -4.11 25.04
C ALA A 622 -1.59 -4.59 23.73
N TYR A 623 -0.87 -5.72 23.75
CA TYR A 623 -0.35 -6.36 22.54
C TYR A 623 -1.47 -6.74 21.57
N TYR A 624 -2.52 -7.39 22.07
CA TYR A 624 -3.68 -7.79 21.28
C TYR A 624 -4.37 -6.58 20.66
N VAL A 625 -4.69 -5.55 21.44
CA VAL A 625 -5.31 -4.31 20.93
C VAL A 625 -4.43 -3.63 19.89
N ALA A 626 -3.11 -3.54 20.12
CA ALA A 626 -2.18 -2.92 19.17
C ALA A 626 -2.13 -3.69 17.84
N THR A 627 -1.93 -5.00 17.89
CA THR A 627 -1.87 -5.85 16.69
C THR A 627 -3.22 -5.97 16.00
N PHE A 628 -4.32 -6.02 16.74
CA PHE A 628 -5.67 -6.00 16.20
C PHE A 628 -5.91 -4.71 15.42
N SER A 629 -5.68 -3.55 16.03
CA SER A 629 -5.92 -2.24 15.42
C SER A 629 -5.12 -2.02 14.13
N MET A 630 -3.96 -2.67 14.01
CA MET A 630 -3.07 -2.54 12.85
C MET A 630 -3.29 -3.60 11.77
N ASN A 631 -3.89 -4.74 12.10
CA ASN A 631 -4.13 -5.83 11.15
C ASN A 631 -5.63 -6.05 10.96
N GLN A 632 -6.28 -6.76 11.89
CA GLN A 632 -7.67 -7.23 11.70
C GLN A 632 -8.73 -6.12 11.80
N GLY A 633 -8.48 -5.12 12.64
CA GLY A 633 -9.30 -3.92 12.77
C GLY A 633 -8.82 -2.78 11.85
N GLY A 634 -7.72 -2.95 11.12
CA GLY A 634 -7.24 -1.98 10.15
C GLY A 634 -7.70 -2.36 8.74
N PRO A 635 -7.98 -1.39 7.85
CA PRO A 635 -8.17 -1.69 6.45
C PRO A 635 -6.82 -2.05 5.82
N SER A 636 -6.90 -2.73 4.69
CA SER A 636 -5.81 -2.73 3.72
C SER A 636 -5.34 -1.31 3.43
N LEU A 637 -4.05 -1.12 3.20
CA LEU A 637 -3.51 0.21 2.93
C LEU A 637 -4.04 0.69 1.59
N PRO A 638 -4.45 1.96 1.43
CA PRO A 638 -4.87 2.48 0.13
C PRO A 638 -3.69 2.49 -0.84
N LEU A 639 -3.60 1.48 -1.71
CA LEU A 639 -2.56 1.39 -2.73
C LEU A 639 -3.14 1.85 -4.06
N PRO A 640 -2.69 3.01 -4.57
CA PRO A 640 -3.10 3.48 -5.89
C PRO A 640 -2.72 2.46 -6.97
N SER A 641 -3.58 2.36 -7.97
CA SER A 641 -3.42 1.50 -9.13
C SER A 641 -4.16 2.11 -10.32
N PHE A 642 -3.84 1.63 -11.52
CA PHE A 642 -4.59 1.95 -12.73
C PHE A 642 -5.52 0.79 -13.05
N ARG A 643 -6.69 1.09 -13.60
CA ARG A 643 -7.64 0.09 -14.07
C ARG A 643 -7.88 0.29 -15.56
N THR A 644 -7.67 -0.72 -16.37
CA THR A 644 -8.00 -0.64 -17.80
C THR A 644 -9.53 -0.61 -17.99
N THR A 645 -10.04 0.15 -18.95
CA THR A 645 -11.49 0.24 -19.17
C THR A 645 -12.01 -0.84 -20.13
N PRO A 646 -13.33 -1.13 -20.11
CA PRO A 646 -13.95 -2.01 -21.10
C PRO A 646 -13.83 -1.48 -22.54
N THR A 647 -13.72 -0.17 -22.73
CA THR A 647 -13.54 0.44 -24.06
C THR A 647 -12.19 0.05 -24.65
N LEU A 648 -11.13 0.01 -23.84
CA LEU A 648 -9.80 -0.43 -24.29
C LEU A 648 -9.80 -1.91 -24.73
N ALA A 649 -10.75 -2.72 -24.25
CA ALA A 649 -10.92 -4.10 -24.70
C ALA A 649 -11.32 -4.21 -26.17
N SER A 650 -11.96 -3.19 -26.74
CA SER A 650 -12.21 -3.13 -28.18
C SER A 650 -10.92 -2.98 -29.02
N TYR A 651 -9.81 -2.58 -28.38
CA TYR A 651 -8.51 -2.37 -29.01
C TYR A 651 -7.46 -3.42 -28.60
N GLY A 652 -7.88 -4.51 -27.94
CA GLY A 652 -6.99 -5.62 -27.59
C GLY A 652 -6.28 -5.48 -26.23
N VAL A 653 -6.63 -4.48 -25.42
CA VAL A 653 -6.22 -4.43 -24.00
C VAL A 653 -7.15 -5.32 -23.17
N VAL A 654 -6.64 -6.05 -22.18
CA VAL A 654 -7.53 -6.76 -21.26
C VAL A 654 -8.31 -5.73 -20.44
N GLY A 655 -9.64 -5.65 -20.61
CA GLY A 655 -10.49 -4.71 -19.88
C GLY A 655 -10.65 -5.07 -18.40
N GLU A 656 -10.87 -4.06 -17.55
CA GLU A 656 -11.04 -4.19 -16.09
C GLU A 656 -9.85 -4.79 -15.35
N GLN A 657 -8.67 -4.78 -15.96
CA GLN A 657 -7.44 -5.25 -15.36
C GLN A 657 -6.81 -4.16 -14.49
N VAL A 658 -6.43 -4.54 -13.28
CA VAL A 658 -5.77 -3.65 -12.33
C VAL A 658 -4.24 -3.76 -12.50
N LEU A 659 -3.59 -2.62 -12.69
CA LEU A 659 -2.16 -2.46 -12.86
C LEU A 659 -1.59 -1.65 -11.69
N GLY A 660 -0.56 -2.16 -11.04
CA GLY A 660 0.02 -1.49 -9.87
C GLY A 660 1.30 -2.16 -9.40
N THR A 661 1.58 -2.09 -8.10
CA THR A 661 2.80 -2.68 -7.53
C THR A 661 2.70 -4.20 -7.41
N ARG A 662 3.48 -4.90 -8.24
CA ARG A 662 3.69 -6.35 -8.25
C ARG A 662 4.91 -6.71 -7.40
N SER A 663 4.82 -7.82 -6.67
CA SER A 663 5.85 -8.29 -5.72
C SER A 663 6.36 -7.19 -4.76
N PRO A 664 5.45 -6.56 -4.00
CA PRO A 664 5.78 -5.40 -3.18
C PRO A 664 6.75 -5.73 -2.05
N THR A 665 7.66 -4.81 -1.78
CA THR A 665 8.47 -4.74 -0.56
C THR A 665 8.07 -3.52 0.24
N VAL A 666 8.21 -3.58 1.56
CA VAL A 666 7.80 -2.50 2.47
C VAL A 666 9.02 -1.94 3.20
N ALA A 667 9.18 -0.62 3.14
CA ALA A 667 10.19 0.14 3.86
C ALA A 667 9.51 1.20 4.74
N LEU A 668 10.22 1.61 5.80
CA LEU A 668 9.77 2.66 6.71
C LEU A 668 10.44 3.98 6.36
N GLY A 669 9.64 5.00 6.12
CA GLY A 669 10.08 6.38 5.97
C GLY A 669 9.79 7.21 7.22
N ALA A 670 10.12 8.50 7.17
CA ALA A 670 9.74 9.43 8.22
C ALA A 670 8.22 9.66 8.17
N ARG A 671 7.48 8.97 9.05
CA ARG A 671 6.00 9.02 9.17
C ARG A 671 5.24 8.40 8.00
N THR A 672 5.91 7.53 7.25
CA THR A 672 5.34 6.91 6.05
C THR A 672 5.74 5.45 5.92
N LEU A 673 4.87 4.68 5.29
CA LEU A 673 5.14 3.35 4.78
C LEU A 673 5.39 3.49 3.28
N GLU A 674 6.56 3.05 2.83
CA GLU A 674 6.94 3.07 1.41
C GLU A 674 6.85 1.64 0.86
N ILE A 675 6.11 1.47 -0.23
CA ILE A 675 5.75 0.17 -0.80
C ILE A 675 6.17 0.16 -2.25
N VAL A 676 7.23 -0.57 -2.56
CA VAL A 676 7.92 -0.51 -3.86
C VAL A 676 7.98 -1.87 -4.52
N GLY A 677 7.98 -1.90 -5.84
CA GLY A 677 8.09 -3.13 -6.61
C GLY A 677 7.93 -2.89 -8.11
N ALA A 678 7.81 -3.99 -8.84
CA ALA A 678 7.58 -3.95 -10.28
C ALA A 678 6.21 -3.35 -10.61
N PHE A 679 6.07 -2.79 -11.80
CA PHE A 679 4.77 -2.42 -12.36
C PHE A 679 4.14 -3.66 -13.01
N GLY A 680 2.80 -3.70 -13.02
CA GLY A 680 2.04 -4.56 -13.91
C GLY A 680 0.80 -5.20 -13.29
N PRO A 681 0.27 -6.28 -13.90
CA PRO A 681 -0.98 -6.89 -13.49
C PRO A 681 -0.94 -7.38 -12.06
N VAL A 682 -1.97 -7.01 -11.32
CA VAL A 682 -2.15 -7.41 -9.93
C VAL A 682 -3.57 -7.94 -9.76
N SER A 683 -3.73 -8.96 -8.93
CA SER A 683 -5.07 -9.44 -8.58
C SER A 683 -5.84 -8.29 -7.94
N ALA A 684 -6.98 -7.92 -8.53
CA ALA A 684 -7.98 -7.15 -7.82
C ALA A 684 -8.34 -7.96 -6.56
N ILE A 685 -8.44 -7.31 -5.40
CA ILE A 685 -8.97 -7.99 -4.23
C ILE A 685 -10.33 -8.56 -4.62
N ALA A 686 -10.54 -9.84 -4.36
CA ALA A 686 -11.87 -10.43 -4.44
C ALA A 686 -12.75 -9.61 -3.49
N THR A 687 -13.58 -8.74 -4.04
CA THR A 687 -14.68 -8.14 -3.29
C THR A 687 -15.57 -9.30 -2.86
N GLU A 688 -15.32 -9.85 -1.67
CA GLU A 688 -16.24 -10.75 -0.99
C GLU A 688 -17.42 -9.96 -0.43
#